data_AF-A0A014KWV4-F1
#
_entry.id   AF-A0A014KWV4-F1
#
_cell.length_a   1.000
_cell.length_b   1.000
_cell.length_c   1.000
_cell.angle_alpha   90.00
_cell.angle_beta   90.00
_cell.angle_gamma   90.00
#
_symmetry.space_group_name_H-M   'P 1'
#
loop_
_entity.id
_entity.type
_entity.pdbx_description
1 polymer ?
#
loop_
_entity_poly.entity_id
_entity_poly.type
_entity_poly.pdbx_seq_one_letter_code
_entity_poly.pdbx_strand_id
1 'polypeptide(L)'
;AFTAGVDVDWEAAFPGGSTPRTVDLPTYAFQRQRYWATATGGVGDVGAAGLQRVEHPLLRAAVGLADGGLVLTGRVSATSGDGWLGDHVVAGASLMPGAALVEWALRAADETGCGGIEELVLHMPLVLPESGGLRVQIVVGGAAEDGRREVRVHSRPDRDAGPGADPDWVTHAEGVLSPSAASAAPSAAEEPVGVWPPEGAKPLDVEDFYEHAAAAGYAYGPSFQGVRAVWRDGADLLAEVALPEAAGDADGFGIHPALLDAALHPMLLAADVESADDGGMRLPFAWNGVSLWATEATTVRVRLSPHQDGTAGERGVRVVVADGMGDPVLTVESLTMRPADPRQLRSMGGHGVDGLFTLDWIPMPDVPDADASATMGWAVLGEDALHLAEEPGPGGGGVVRHPGLEALVAALDDGTPPPAFAVTHLPADGGSAEAGAVARAADGLAAVGRALELAQGWLAEPRLADARLVVVTRGAVSTGDPDESGDSGDGELNAAAAGLWGLLRSAQAEHPDRFVLLDLHQATDPAADGVADAVLRAVRADEPQVALRTGGLMVPRLMRARVTDSADETESGGLTPAGLDPDGTVLITGGTGLLGGLVAEHLVRTWQVKHLVLVSRRGSDAPGAPELAERLSDLGAQVRIAAVDVTDADAVADAVAGVDSAHPLTGVIHAAGLLDDAVVTSQTREQVARVWAAKATAAAHLHTATADLPLRMFVTFSSAAGVVGNAGQAGYAAANAFVDALVARRRALGLPGTSLAWGLWEQASEMTGHVGQADLTRLRGMRPLASERGLALLDAACRCANPLMVAVDFDPAGVAGEDLPAVLRGLVS
;
A
#
# COMPACT_ATOMS: atom_id res chain seq x y z
N ALA A 1 -25.25 48.07 53.96
CA ALA A 1 -24.28 49.17 53.75
C ALA A 1 -23.20 48.71 52.78
N PHE A 2 -22.27 47.84 53.18
CA PHE A 2 -21.21 47.32 52.30
C PHE A 2 -21.70 46.66 50.99
N THR A 3 -22.68 45.74 51.05
CA THR A 3 -23.27 45.11 49.85
C THR A 3 -24.10 46.06 48.98
N ALA A 4 -24.38 47.26 49.47
CA ALA A 4 -25.03 48.34 48.73
C ALA A 4 -24.02 49.40 48.26
N GLY A 5 -22.71 49.11 48.32
CA GLY A 5 -21.64 50.00 47.86
C GLY A 5 -21.27 51.14 48.80
N VAL A 6 -21.75 51.12 50.04
CA VAL A 6 -21.41 52.13 51.05
C VAL A 6 -20.16 51.69 51.80
N ASP A 7 -19.14 52.55 51.85
CA ASP A 7 -17.94 52.33 52.64
C ASP A 7 -18.29 52.20 54.12
N VAL A 8 -17.88 51.08 54.72
CA VAL A 8 -18.09 50.79 56.14
C VAL A 8 -16.73 50.84 56.83
N ASP A 9 -16.62 51.72 57.81
CA ASP A 9 -15.48 51.75 58.72
C ASP A 9 -15.57 50.56 59.69
N TRP A 10 -14.86 49.49 59.36
CA TRP A 10 -14.80 48.29 60.19
C TRP A 10 -13.89 48.46 61.42
N GLU A 11 -12.99 49.45 61.46
CA GLU A 11 -12.13 49.70 62.63
C GLU A 11 -12.95 50.21 63.82
N ALA A 12 -13.98 51.02 63.56
CA ALA A 12 -14.92 51.48 64.59
C ALA A 12 -15.69 50.33 65.26
N ALA A 13 -15.86 49.19 64.59
CA ALA A 13 -16.57 48.02 65.10
C ALA A 13 -15.71 47.09 65.98
N PHE A 14 -14.37 47.21 65.92
CA PHE A 14 -13.43 46.40 66.71
C PHE A 14 -12.44 47.25 67.54
N PRO A 15 -12.92 48.08 68.48
CA PRO A 15 -12.06 48.92 69.31
C PRO A 15 -11.24 48.05 70.29
N GLY A 16 -9.92 48.02 70.14
CA GLY A 16 -9.01 47.33 71.08
C GLY A 16 -7.82 46.58 70.47
N GLY A 17 -7.53 46.75 69.18
CA GLY A 17 -6.31 46.20 68.55
C GLY A 17 -6.31 44.69 68.31
N SER A 18 -7.46 44.03 68.50
CA SER A 18 -7.67 42.66 68.05
C SER A 18 -8.03 42.71 66.57
N THR A 19 -7.05 42.60 65.68
CA THR A 19 -7.31 42.52 64.24
C THR A 19 -8.22 41.31 63.95
N PRO A 20 -9.43 41.51 63.41
CA PRO A 20 -10.30 40.40 63.07
C PRO A 20 -9.62 39.54 62.00
N ARG A 21 -9.66 38.22 62.19
CA ARG A 21 -9.09 37.27 61.23
C ARG A 21 -9.90 37.35 59.93
N THR A 22 -9.29 37.85 58.86
CA THR A 22 -9.84 37.75 57.52
C THR A 22 -9.77 36.30 57.06
N VAL A 23 -10.86 35.82 56.50
CA VAL A 23 -10.95 34.49 55.88
C VAL A 23 -11.31 34.71 54.42
N ASP A 24 -10.58 34.04 53.53
CA ASP A 24 -10.89 34.08 52.10
C ASP A 24 -12.26 33.46 51.89
N LEU A 25 -13.18 34.27 51.35
CA LEU A 25 -14.45 33.75 50.89
C LEU A 25 -14.24 33.04 49.55
N PRO A 26 -15.09 32.03 49.23
CA PRO A 26 -15.10 31.44 47.90
C PRO A 26 -15.13 32.54 46.84
N THR A 27 -14.31 32.37 45.80
CA THR A 27 -14.23 33.34 44.70
C THR A 27 -15.59 33.48 44.01
N TYR A 28 -15.73 34.55 43.23
CA TYR A 28 -16.95 34.83 42.47
C TYR A 28 -17.47 33.55 41.78
N ALA A 29 -18.73 33.19 42.04
CA ALA A 29 -19.36 32.06 41.40
C ALA A 29 -19.60 32.42 39.93
N PHE A 30 -18.59 32.18 39.08
CA PHE A 30 -18.70 32.35 37.65
C PHE A 30 -19.95 31.63 37.17
N GLN A 31 -20.82 32.33 36.45
CA GLN A 31 -21.87 31.69 35.66
C GLN A 31 -21.12 30.77 34.69
N ARG A 32 -21.10 29.45 34.98
CA ARG A 32 -20.38 28.43 34.21
C ARG A 32 -21.02 28.21 32.84
N GLN A 33 -21.20 29.27 32.08
CA GLN A 33 -21.63 29.23 30.69
C GLN A 33 -20.42 28.95 29.81
N ARG A 34 -20.59 28.00 28.90
CA ARG A 34 -19.55 27.53 28.00
C ARG A 34 -19.38 28.53 26.86
N TYR A 35 -18.40 29.43 26.98
CA TYR A 35 -17.98 30.35 25.92
C TYR A 35 -16.70 29.86 25.25
N TRP A 36 -16.77 28.68 24.64
CA TRP A 36 -15.73 28.18 23.76
C TRP A 36 -16.11 28.53 22.32
N ALA A 37 -15.14 28.96 21.51
CA ALA A 37 -15.32 29.00 20.07
C ALA A 37 -15.42 27.54 19.59
N THR A 38 -16.64 27.01 19.54
CA THR A 38 -16.94 25.84 18.72
C THR A 38 -16.66 26.24 17.30
N ALA A 39 -15.70 25.59 16.64
CA ALA A 39 -15.48 25.72 15.22
C ALA A 39 -16.65 25.11 14.46
N THR A 40 -17.83 25.71 14.55
CA THR A 40 -18.84 25.60 13.51
C THR A 40 -18.28 26.40 12.36
N GLY A 41 -17.75 25.72 11.34
CA GLY A 41 -17.35 26.34 10.08
C GLY A 41 -18.51 27.11 9.49
N GLY A 42 -18.62 28.39 9.84
CA GLY A 42 -19.55 29.32 9.23
C GLY A 42 -19.15 29.47 7.77
N VAL A 43 -20.04 28.98 6.90
CA VAL A 43 -19.96 29.08 5.45
C VAL A 43 -19.65 30.52 5.06
N GLY A 44 -18.43 30.79 4.59
CA GLY A 44 -18.22 31.96 3.74
C GLY A 44 -19.19 31.84 2.58
N ASP A 45 -19.88 32.93 2.22
CA ASP A 45 -20.89 32.94 1.16
C ASP A 45 -20.35 32.27 -0.11
N VAL A 46 -20.69 31.00 -0.32
CA VAL A 46 -20.27 30.21 -1.49
C VAL A 46 -20.78 30.86 -2.79
N GLY A 47 -21.86 31.65 -2.69
CA GLY A 47 -22.37 32.49 -3.77
C GLY A 47 -21.37 33.53 -4.25
N ALA A 48 -20.53 34.08 -3.37
CA ALA A 48 -19.48 35.01 -3.76
C ALA A 48 -18.38 34.35 -4.63
N ALA A 49 -18.24 33.02 -4.54
CA ALA A 49 -17.36 32.21 -5.39
C ALA A 49 -18.06 31.70 -6.67
N GLY A 50 -19.30 32.12 -6.93
CA GLY A 50 -20.10 31.65 -8.07
C GLY A 50 -20.70 30.25 -7.90
N LEU A 51 -20.69 29.70 -6.68
CA LEU A 51 -21.27 28.41 -6.35
C LEU A 51 -22.67 28.57 -5.75
N GLN A 52 -23.55 27.60 -6.01
CA GLN A 52 -24.85 27.50 -5.38
C GLN A 52 -24.73 26.75 -4.05
N ARG A 53 -25.41 27.22 -3.02
CA ARG A 53 -25.49 26.52 -1.74
C ARG A 53 -26.48 25.36 -1.86
N VAL A 54 -26.07 24.19 -1.41
CA VAL A 54 -26.90 22.98 -1.35
C VAL A 54 -27.23 22.71 0.12
N GLU A 55 -28.52 22.63 0.46
CA GLU A 55 -28.97 22.25 1.81
C GLU A 55 -28.82 20.73 1.99
N HIS A 56 -27.58 20.28 2.13
CA HIS A 56 -27.24 18.88 2.37
C HIS A 56 -26.04 18.78 3.33
N PRO A 57 -25.99 17.81 4.27
CA PRO A 57 -24.95 17.74 5.30
C PRO A 57 -23.51 17.51 4.81
N LEU A 58 -23.32 16.72 3.75
CA LEU A 58 -21.99 16.41 3.20
C LEU A 58 -21.66 17.21 1.92
N LEU A 59 -22.59 17.28 0.96
CA LEU A 59 -22.51 18.08 -0.26
C LEU A 59 -23.00 19.51 -0.03
N ARG A 60 -22.09 20.46 0.21
CA ARG A 60 -22.44 21.82 0.66
C ARG A 60 -22.58 22.84 -0.47
N ALA A 61 -22.04 22.53 -1.65
CA ALA A 61 -22.04 23.46 -2.78
C ALA A 61 -22.24 22.73 -4.10
N ALA A 62 -22.81 23.45 -5.08
CA ALA A 62 -22.98 23.00 -6.45
C ALA A 62 -22.56 24.07 -7.46
N VAL A 63 -22.18 23.63 -8.66
CA VAL A 63 -21.89 24.51 -9.80
C VAL A 63 -22.48 23.92 -11.07
N GLY A 64 -23.29 24.72 -11.76
CA GLY A 64 -23.78 24.40 -13.09
C GLY A 64 -22.68 24.57 -14.15
N LEU A 65 -22.56 23.60 -15.04
CA LEU A 65 -21.62 23.63 -16.16
C LEU A 65 -22.27 24.24 -17.40
N ALA A 66 -21.46 24.84 -18.27
CA ALA A 66 -21.94 25.57 -19.45
C ALA A 66 -22.62 24.67 -20.50
N ASP A 67 -22.38 23.37 -20.44
CA ASP A 67 -23.00 22.33 -21.27
C ASP A 67 -24.32 21.77 -20.70
N GLY A 68 -24.78 22.32 -19.57
CA GLY A 68 -25.99 21.87 -18.88
C GLY A 68 -25.76 20.71 -17.90
N GLY A 69 -24.50 20.36 -17.61
CA GLY A 69 -24.12 19.50 -16.50
C GLY A 69 -24.15 20.20 -15.13
N LEU A 70 -23.92 19.44 -14.07
CA LEU A 70 -23.90 19.88 -12.67
C LEU A 70 -22.74 19.20 -11.93
N VAL A 71 -22.06 19.93 -11.06
CA VAL A 71 -21.11 19.33 -10.10
C VAL A 71 -21.53 19.70 -8.69
N LEU A 72 -21.84 18.72 -7.84
CA LEU A 72 -21.95 18.90 -6.40
C LEU A 72 -20.62 18.58 -5.73
N THR A 73 -20.27 19.28 -4.65
CA THR A 73 -19.01 19.05 -3.95
C THR A 73 -19.12 19.18 -2.43
N GLY A 74 -18.29 18.42 -1.74
CA GLY A 74 -18.26 18.31 -0.28
C GLY A 74 -16.89 17.91 0.26
N ARG A 75 -16.79 17.87 1.59
CA ARG A 75 -15.65 17.29 2.30
C ARG A 75 -16.15 16.25 3.28
N VAL A 76 -15.48 15.10 3.32
CA VAL A 76 -15.80 13.98 4.21
C VAL A 76 -14.55 13.54 4.97
N SER A 77 -14.71 13.04 6.18
CA SER A 77 -13.61 12.61 7.04
C SER A 77 -14.16 11.61 8.04
N ALA A 78 -13.35 10.62 8.43
CA ALA A 78 -13.72 9.69 9.51
C ALA A 78 -13.84 10.41 10.87
N THR A 79 -13.14 11.53 11.06
CA THR A 79 -12.97 12.19 12.36
C THR A 79 -13.61 13.59 12.46
N SER A 80 -14.21 14.11 11.38
CA SER A 80 -14.82 15.46 11.37
C SER A 80 -16.36 15.40 11.44
N GLY A 81 -16.97 16.34 12.18
CA GLY A 81 -18.44 16.42 12.35
C GLY A 81 -18.95 15.60 13.55
N ASP A 82 -20.16 15.07 13.47
CA ASP A 82 -20.75 14.19 14.50
C ASP A 82 -20.10 12.79 14.54
N GLY A 83 -19.07 12.53 13.71
CA GLY A 83 -18.19 11.36 13.79
C GLY A 83 -18.75 10.05 13.21
N TRP A 84 -20.02 10.02 12.83
CA TRP A 84 -20.71 8.78 12.43
C TRP A 84 -20.09 8.07 11.22
N LEU A 85 -19.48 8.79 10.28
CA LEU A 85 -18.85 8.19 9.09
C LEU A 85 -17.73 7.19 9.43
N GLY A 86 -17.02 7.40 10.55
CA GLY A 86 -15.96 6.50 11.01
C GLY A 86 -16.47 5.18 11.60
N ASP A 87 -17.77 5.07 11.91
CA ASP A 87 -18.36 3.86 12.50
C ASP A 87 -18.65 2.77 11.46
N HIS A 88 -18.57 3.05 10.16
CA HIS A 88 -18.75 2.02 9.13
C HIS A 88 -17.41 1.35 8.79
N VAL A 89 -17.05 0.33 9.58
CA VAL A 89 -15.80 -0.42 9.41
C VAL A 89 -16.05 -1.80 8.81
N VAL A 90 -15.37 -2.10 7.72
CA VAL A 90 -15.44 -3.41 7.04
C VAL A 90 -14.04 -3.94 6.79
N ALA A 91 -13.79 -5.19 7.16
CA ALA A 91 -12.49 -5.85 7.16
C ALA A 91 -11.38 -5.08 7.93
N GLY A 92 -11.75 -4.17 8.84
CA GLY A 92 -10.83 -3.29 9.57
C GLY A 92 -10.53 -1.95 8.90
N ALA A 93 -11.15 -1.65 7.75
CA ALA A 93 -11.03 -0.36 7.07
C ALA A 93 -12.30 0.50 7.26
N SER A 94 -12.13 1.80 7.53
CA SER A 94 -13.25 2.75 7.55
C SER A 94 -13.69 3.04 6.12
N LEU A 95 -14.88 2.60 5.73
CA LEU A 95 -15.41 2.75 4.38
C LEU A 95 -16.62 3.68 4.38
N MET A 96 -16.74 4.52 3.37
CA MET A 96 -18.02 5.16 3.07
C MET A 96 -19.01 4.08 2.63
N PRO A 97 -20.18 3.96 3.28
CA PRO A 97 -21.18 2.95 2.90
C PRO A 97 -21.68 3.20 1.48
N GLY A 98 -21.98 2.14 0.73
CA GLY A 98 -22.57 2.25 -0.61
C GLY A 98 -23.89 3.05 -0.59
N ALA A 99 -24.65 2.96 0.50
CA ALA A 99 -25.84 3.76 0.75
C ALA A 99 -25.60 5.28 0.69
N ALA A 100 -24.42 5.77 1.09
CA ALA A 100 -24.10 7.19 0.99
C ALA A 100 -23.86 7.64 -0.46
N LEU A 101 -23.26 6.78 -1.29
CA LEU A 101 -23.06 7.08 -2.71
C LEU A 101 -24.39 7.12 -3.46
N VAL A 102 -25.32 6.23 -3.10
CA VAL A 102 -26.70 6.23 -3.62
C VAL A 102 -27.44 7.51 -3.19
N GLU A 103 -27.33 7.90 -1.93
CA GLU A 103 -27.96 9.12 -1.42
C GLU A 103 -27.43 10.37 -2.12
N TRP A 104 -26.11 10.45 -2.35
CA TRP A 104 -25.51 11.55 -3.12
C TRP A 104 -26.00 11.59 -4.58
N ALA A 105 -26.16 10.43 -5.22
CA ALA A 105 -26.72 10.34 -6.56
C ALA A 105 -28.19 10.75 -6.61
N LEU A 106 -29.00 10.37 -5.60
CA LEU A 106 -30.38 10.83 -5.45
C LEU A 106 -30.46 12.35 -5.27
N ARG A 107 -29.58 12.93 -4.44
CA ARG A 107 -29.50 14.38 -4.28
C ARG A 107 -29.12 15.08 -5.58
N ALA A 108 -28.23 14.50 -6.36
CA ALA A 108 -27.87 15.01 -7.68
C ALA A 108 -29.02 14.89 -8.70
N ALA A 109 -29.83 13.83 -8.60
CA ALA A 109 -31.05 13.66 -9.39
C ALA A 109 -32.06 14.77 -9.09
N ASP A 110 -32.30 15.06 -7.81
CA ASP A 110 -33.21 16.13 -7.38
C ASP A 110 -32.76 17.51 -7.90
N GLU A 111 -31.48 17.86 -7.75
CA GLU A 111 -30.92 19.12 -8.27
C GLU A 111 -30.99 19.26 -9.80
N THR A 112 -31.08 18.14 -10.53
CA THR A 112 -31.18 18.13 -11.99
C THR A 112 -32.60 17.88 -12.53
N GLY A 113 -33.58 17.68 -11.63
CA GLY A 113 -34.96 17.38 -11.97
C GLY A 113 -35.18 15.96 -12.53
N CYS A 114 -34.29 15.02 -12.23
CA CYS A 114 -34.43 13.59 -12.55
C CYS A 114 -35.34 12.88 -11.53
N GLY A 115 -35.94 11.76 -11.94
CA GLY A 115 -36.91 11.00 -11.12
C GLY A 115 -36.29 10.02 -10.14
N GLY A 116 -35.01 9.67 -10.32
CA GLY A 116 -34.30 8.70 -9.51
C GLY A 116 -33.02 8.21 -10.19
N ILE A 117 -32.60 6.99 -9.84
CA ILE A 117 -31.42 6.33 -10.41
C ILE A 117 -31.90 5.14 -11.23
N GLU A 118 -31.55 5.11 -12.52
CA GLU A 118 -31.78 3.96 -13.39
C GLU A 118 -30.78 2.85 -13.06
N GLU A 119 -29.50 3.20 -13.00
CA GLU A 119 -28.39 2.31 -12.67
C GLU A 119 -27.29 3.11 -11.94
N LEU A 120 -26.67 2.51 -10.93
CA LEU A 120 -25.45 3.01 -10.31
C LEU A 120 -24.53 1.84 -9.96
N VAL A 121 -23.38 1.78 -10.61
CA VAL A 121 -22.34 0.77 -10.40
C VAL A 121 -21.25 1.35 -9.50
N LEU A 122 -20.88 0.60 -8.46
CA LEU A 122 -19.81 0.92 -7.53
C LEU A 122 -18.54 0.20 -7.98
N HIS A 123 -17.57 0.95 -8.50
CA HIS A 123 -16.34 0.40 -9.07
C HIS A 123 -15.34 -0.01 -7.98
N MET A 124 -15.19 0.83 -6.97
CA MET A 124 -14.26 0.59 -5.87
C MET A 124 -14.76 1.26 -4.58
N PRO A 125 -14.43 0.70 -3.41
CA PRO A 125 -14.82 1.29 -2.13
C PRO A 125 -14.15 2.65 -1.90
N LEU A 126 -14.94 3.62 -1.44
CA LEU A 126 -14.42 4.92 -1.00
C LEU A 126 -13.96 4.80 0.45
N VAL A 127 -12.64 4.68 0.64
CA VAL A 127 -12.01 4.51 1.95
C VAL A 127 -11.77 5.85 2.64
N LEU A 128 -12.22 5.98 3.89
CA LEU A 128 -12.00 7.17 4.70
C LEU A 128 -10.65 7.07 5.41
N PRO A 129 -9.76 8.07 5.26
CA PRO A 129 -8.48 8.06 5.94
C PRO A 129 -8.69 8.28 7.46
N GLU A 130 -7.88 7.61 8.29
CA GLU A 130 -7.93 7.73 9.76
C GLU A 130 -7.65 9.18 10.22
N SER A 131 -6.78 9.89 9.49
CA SER A 131 -6.49 11.31 9.67
C SER A 131 -6.68 12.13 8.38
N GLY A 132 -7.18 13.36 8.53
CA GLY A 132 -7.51 14.24 7.41
C GLY A 132 -8.90 13.98 6.83
N GLY A 133 -9.10 14.36 5.56
CA GLY A 133 -10.37 14.19 4.87
C GLY A 133 -10.20 14.03 3.38
N LEU A 134 -11.32 13.82 2.69
CA LEU A 134 -11.43 13.74 1.26
C LEU A 134 -12.32 14.87 0.75
N ARG A 135 -11.96 15.43 -0.39
CA ARG A 135 -12.86 16.23 -1.22
C ARG A 135 -13.63 15.28 -2.11
N VAL A 136 -14.95 15.44 -2.18
CA VAL A 136 -15.82 14.64 -3.06
C VAL A 136 -16.45 15.52 -4.12
N GLN A 137 -16.68 14.95 -5.29
CA GLN A 137 -17.39 15.56 -6.41
C GLN A 137 -18.38 14.58 -7.03
N ILE A 138 -19.60 15.05 -7.23
CA ILE A 138 -20.64 14.30 -7.93
C ILE A 138 -20.91 15.05 -9.21
N VAL A 139 -20.56 14.45 -10.34
CA VAL A 139 -20.60 15.07 -11.67
C VAL A 139 -21.76 14.48 -12.43
N VAL A 140 -22.73 15.32 -12.81
CA VAL A 140 -23.87 14.97 -13.65
C VAL A 140 -23.70 15.60 -15.02
N GLY A 141 -23.84 14.78 -16.07
CA GLY A 141 -23.78 15.25 -17.46
C GLY A 141 -25.01 16.08 -17.88
N GLY A 142 -24.92 16.69 -19.06
CA GLY A 142 -26.06 17.29 -19.73
C GLY A 142 -27.17 16.25 -20.01
N ALA A 143 -28.42 16.70 -20.16
CA ALA A 143 -29.53 15.81 -20.48
C ALA A 143 -29.39 15.22 -21.90
N ALA A 144 -29.52 13.91 -22.02
CA ALA A 144 -29.68 13.22 -23.29
C ALA A 144 -31.07 13.51 -23.91
N GLU A 145 -31.28 13.12 -25.18
CA GLU A 145 -32.54 13.36 -25.90
C GLU A 145 -33.77 12.71 -25.23
N ASP A 146 -33.56 11.62 -24.49
CA ASP A 146 -34.57 10.89 -23.73
C ASP A 146 -34.75 11.38 -22.28
N GLY A 147 -34.01 12.42 -21.88
CA GLY A 147 -34.04 13.01 -20.55
C GLY A 147 -33.17 12.32 -19.51
N ARG A 148 -32.44 11.25 -19.86
CA ARG A 148 -31.45 10.61 -18.97
C ARG A 148 -30.21 11.46 -18.81
N ARG A 149 -29.51 11.28 -17.69
CA ARG A 149 -28.24 11.96 -17.38
C ARG A 149 -27.23 10.98 -16.80
N GLU A 150 -25.99 11.00 -17.28
CA GLU A 150 -24.90 10.27 -16.65
C GLU A 150 -24.52 10.92 -15.32
N VAL A 151 -24.17 10.11 -14.32
CA VAL A 151 -23.69 10.55 -13.01
C VAL A 151 -22.41 9.81 -12.63
N ARG A 152 -21.44 10.53 -12.06
CA ARG A 152 -20.19 9.95 -11.53
C ARG A 152 -19.85 10.52 -10.16
N VAL A 153 -19.31 9.68 -9.29
CA VAL A 153 -18.85 10.05 -7.94
C VAL A 153 -17.34 9.92 -7.86
N HIS A 154 -16.68 11.02 -7.50
CA HIS A 154 -15.22 11.10 -7.40
C HIS A 154 -14.78 11.54 -6.01
N SER A 155 -13.59 11.10 -5.59
CA SER A 155 -12.92 11.67 -4.41
C SER A 155 -11.44 11.92 -4.65
N ARG A 156 -10.86 12.82 -3.85
CA ARG A 156 -9.41 12.98 -3.72
C ARG A 156 -9.03 13.38 -2.29
N PRO A 157 -7.78 13.17 -1.84
CA PRO A 157 -7.30 13.68 -0.57
C PRO A 157 -7.50 15.20 -0.42
N ASP A 158 -7.93 15.66 0.76
CA ASP A 158 -8.08 17.08 1.10
C ASP A 158 -6.71 17.71 1.39
N ARG A 159 -5.90 17.90 0.34
CA ARG A 159 -4.59 18.56 0.37
C ARG A 159 -4.65 19.89 -0.41
N ASP A 160 -3.84 20.86 -0.02
CA ASP A 160 -3.70 22.12 -0.76
C ASP A 160 -2.85 21.92 -2.03
N ALA A 161 -3.50 21.47 -3.11
CA ALA A 161 -2.94 21.48 -4.45
C ALA A 161 -3.38 22.74 -5.22
N GLY A 162 -2.45 23.38 -5.93
CA GLY A 162 -2.76 24.54 -6.78
C GLY A 162 -3.79 24.21 -7.87
N PRO A 163 -4.59 25.18 -8.36
CA PRO A 163 -5.49 24.97 -9.48
C PRO A 163 -4.70 24.57 -10.74
N GLY A 164 -5.03 23.44 -11.37
CA GLY A 164 -4.37 22.96 -12.59
C GLY A 164 -3.24 21.94 -12.37
N ALA A 165 -3.00 21.48 -11.15
CA ALA A 165 -2.25 20.24 -10.92
C ALA A 165 -3.07 19.05 -11.46
N ASP A 166 -2.41 18.07 -12.08
CA ASP A 166 -3.05 16.87 -12.63
C ASP A 166 -3.82 16.16 -11.50
N PRO A 167 -5.13 15.89 -11.65
CA PRO A 167 -5.91 15.61 -10.47
C PRO A 167 -5.86 14.13 -10.07
N ASP A 168 -5.42 13.87 -8.84
CA ASP A 168 -5.58 12.59 -8.11
C ASP A 168 -7.07 12.25 -7.80
N TRP A 169 -8.00 12.45 -8.74
CA TRP A 169 -9.40 12.07 -8.57
C TRP A 169 -9.58 10.58 -8.87
N VAL A 170 -10.17 9.87 -7.92
CA VAL A 170 -10.57 8.47 -8.06
C VAL A 170 -12.07 8.41 -8.29
N THR A 171 -12.52 7.68 -9.31
CA THR A 171 -13.94 7.42 -9.57
C THR A 171 -14.39 6.21 -8.76
N HIS A 172 -15.38 6.39 -7.90
CA HIS A 172 -15.92 5.34 -7.04
C HIS A 172 -17.21 4.73 -7.59
N ALA A 173 -18.01 5.54 -8.28
CA ALA A 173 -19.25 5.08 -8.88
C ALA A 173 -19.58 5.81 -10.18
N GLU A 174 -20.25 5.12 -11.08
CA GLU A 174 -20.77 5.63 -12.35
C GLU A 174 -22.16 5.05 -12.61
N GLY A 175 -23.04 5.83 -13.23
CA GLY A 175 -24.41 5.44 -13.43
C GLY A 175 -25.22 6.39 -14.30
N VAL A 176 -26.52 6.13 -14.35
CA VAL A 176 -27.51 6.87 -15.13
C VAL A 176 -28.68 7.27 -14.23
N LEU A 177 -29.03 8.55 -14.26
CA LEU A 177 -30.21 9.11 -13.61
C LEU A 177 -31.40 9.03 -14.56
N SER A 178 -32.53 8.56 -14.04
CA SER A 178 -33.75 8.39 -14.83
C SER A 178 -34.49 9.73 -15.02
N PRO A 179 -35.14 9.95 -16.18
CA PRO A 179 -35.95 11.14 -16.38
C PRO A 179 -37.12 11.18 -15.39
N SER A 180 -37.56 12.38 -15.01
CA SER A 180 -38.78 12.54 -14.23
C SER A 180 -40.00 12.15 -15.10
N ALA A 181 -40.39 10.87 -15.06
CA ALA A 181 -41.70 10.48 -15.52
C ALA A 181 -42.73 11.06 -14.54
N ALA A 182 -43.87 11.56 -15.04
CA ALA A 182 -45.02 11.88 -14.19
C ALA A 182 -45.44 10.60 -13.46
N SER A 183 -44.94 10.45 -12.23
CA SER A 183 -45.03 9.24 -11.42
C SER A 183 -46.45 8.71 -11.39
N ALA A 184 -46.65 7.53 -11.98
CA ALA A 184 -47.64 6.63 -11.42
C ALA A 184 -47.04 6.15 -10.10
N ALA A 185 -47.78 6.33 -9.00
CA ALA A 185 -47.46 5.69 -7.74
C ALA A 185 -47.25 4.17 -7.97
N PRO A 186 -46.46 3.50 -7.10
CA PRO A 186 -46.30 2.05 -7.16
C PRO A 186 -47.64 1.34 -7.43
N SER A 187 -47.65 0.41 -8.39
CA SER A 187 -48.85 -0.33 -8.79
C SER A 187 -49.38 -1.16 -7.61
N ALA A 188 -50.68 -1.47 -7.57
CA ALA A 188 -51.32 -2.20 -6.47
C ALA A 188 -50.75 -3.61 -6.15
N ALA A 189 -49.72 -4.09 -6.86
CA ALA A 189 -48.91 -5.27 -6.49
C ALA A 189 -47.74 -4.93 -5.54
N GLU A 190 -47.57 -3.65 -5.22
CA GLU A 190 -46.54 -3.03 -4.37
C GLU A 190 -47.20 -2.44 -3.12
N GLU A 191 -48.13 -3.19 -2.51
CA GLU A 191 -48.88 -2.66 -1.38
C GLU A 191 -47.97 -2.29 -0.19
N PRO A 192 -48.21 -1.11 0.41
CA PRO A 192 -47.60 -0.70 1.65
C PRO A 192 -47.93 -1.74 2.73
N VAL A 193 -46.91 -2.07 3.50
CA VAL A 193 -46.94 -3.01 4.62
C VAL A 193 -48.26 -2.94 5.40
N GLY A 194 -49.13 -3.95 5.25
CA GLY A 194 -50.43 -4.03 5.93
C GLY A 194 -50.33 -4.24 7.44
N VAL A 195 -50.94 -5.29 7.99
CA VAL A 195 -50.70 -5.67 9.39
C VAL A 195 -49.21 -6.01 9.56
N TRP A 196 -48.54 -5.37 10.54
CA TRP A 196 -47.12 -5.52 10.77
C TRP A 196 -46.80 -6.03 12.18
N PRO A 197 -45.94 -7.06 12.32
CA PRO A 197 -45.43 -7.92 11.24
C PRO A 197 -46.56 -8.73 10.58
N PRO A 198 -46.41 -9.19 9.32
CA PRO A 198 -47.44 -9.96 8.62
C PRO A 198 -47.84 -11.23 9.39
N GLU A 199 -49.12 -11.62 9.32
CA GLU A 199 -49.61 -12.85 9.94
C GLU A 199 -48.86 -14.07 9.38
N GLY A 200 -48.10 -14.76 10.23
CA GLY A 200 -47.30 -15.94 9.85
C GLY A 200 -45.80 -15.69 9.70
N ALA A 201 -45.35 -14.42 9.71
CA ALA A 201 -43.93 -14.09 9.71
C ALA A 201 -43.27 -14.56 11.02
N LYS A 202 -42.12 -15.25 10.90
CA LYS A 202 -41.41 -15.81 12.05
C LYS A 202 -40.33 -14.85 12.54
N PRO A 203 -40.31 -14.44 13.81
CA PRO A 203 -39.23 -13.59 14.32
C PRO A 203 -37.88 -14.32 14.24
N LEU A 204 -36.84 -13.58 13.87
CA LEU A 204 -35.45 -14.00 13.94
C LEU A 204 -34.79 -13.33 15.16
N ASP A 205 -33.84 -14.02 15.77
CA ASP A 205 -33.08 -13.49 16.90
C ASP A 205 -32.08 -12.45 16.39
N VAL A 206 -31.97 -11.34 17.13
CA VAL A 206 -31.10 -10.20 16.82
C VAL A 206 -30.26 -9.76 18.03
N GLU A 207 -30.32 -10.47 19.17
CA GLU A 207 -29.65 -10.07 20.43
C GLU A 207 -28.15 -9.86 20.24
N ASP A 208 -27.47 -10.80 19.55
CA ASP A 208 -26.03 -10.76 19.29
C ASP A 208 -25.70 -10.43 17.81
N PHE A 209 -26.66 -9.85 17.07
CA PHE A 209 -26.54 -9.67 15.61
C PHE A 209 -25.26 -8.94 15.19
N TYR A 210 -24.95 -7.82 15.85
CA TYR A 210 -23.79 -7.00 15.50
C TYR A 210 -22.46 -7.60 15.96
N GLU A 211 -22.45 -8.43 17.00
CA GLU A 211 -21.27 -9.18 17.41
C GLU A 211 -20.90 -10.25 16.37
N HIS A 212 -21.91 -10.96 15.85
CA HIS A 212 -21.74 -11.91 14.75
C HIS A 212 -21.32 -11.21 13.45
N ALA A 213 -21.89 -10.03 13.15
CA ALA A 213 -21.48 -9.22 12.00
C ALA A 213 -20.00 -8.81 12.10
N ALA A 214 -19.56 -8.36 13.28
CA ALA A 214 -18.16 -8.00 13.51
C ALA A 214 -17.21 -9.19 13.35
N ALA A 215 -17.60 -10.39 13.80
CA ALA A 215 -16.84 -11.63 13.60
C ALA A 215 -16.71 -12.01 12.12
N ALA A 216 -17.72 -11.70 11.30
CA ALA A 216 -17.69 -11.84 9.84
C ALA A 216 -16.94 -10.70 9.12
N GLY A 217 -16.40 -9.73 9.88
CA GLY A 217 -15.61 -8.61 9.38
C GLY A 217 -16.43 -7.33 9.10
N TYR A 218 -17.70 -7.27 9.48
CA TYR A 218 -18.55 -6.07 9.43
C TYR A 218 -18.63 -5.41 10.81
N ALA A 219 -17.60 -4.64 11.16
CA ALA A 219 -17.47 -3.99 12.46
C ALA A 219 -18.25 -2.67 12.52
N TYR A 220 -19.57 -2.74 12.39
CA TYR A 220 -20.46 -1.58 12.48
C TYR A 220 -20.44 -0.97 13.88
N GLY A 221 -19.98 0.28 14.00
CA GLY A 221 -20.04 1.08 15.21
C GLY A 221 -21.45 1.61 15.51
N PRO A 222 -21.65 2.31 16.64
CA PRO A 222 -22.97 2.67 17.16
C PRO A 222 -23.88 3.42 16.17
N SER A 223 -23.30 4.21 15.27
CA SER A 223 -24.05 4.96 14.26
C SER A 223 -24.74 4.10 13.20
N PHE A 224 -24.27 2.87 12.97
CA PHE A 224 -24.82 1.93 11.99
C PHE A 224 -25.63 0.80 12.65
N GLN A 225 -25.79 0.83 13.96
CA GLN A 225 -26.52 -0.19 14.71
C GLN A 225 -28.03 0.07 14.79
N GLY A 226 -28.69 0.17 13.62
CA GLY A 226 -30.10 0.55 13.50
C GLY A 226 -31.15 -0.57 13.55
N VAL A 227 -30.78 -1.85 13.43
CA VAL A 227 -31.74 -2.97 13.37
C VAL A 227 -32.42 -3.17 14.72
N ARG A 228 -33.77 -3.21 14.74
CA ARG A 228 -34.57 -3.37 15.96
C ARG A 228 -35.23 -4.74 16.06
N ALA A 229 -35.75 -5.24 14.95
CA ALA A 229 -36.39 -6.54 14.88
C ALA A 229 -36.36 -7.05 13.43
N VAL A 230 -36.26 -8.36 13.26
CA VAL A 230 -36.28 -9.02 11.94
C VAL A 230 -37.24 -10.19 11.97
N TRP A 231 -37.97 -10.39 10.88
CA TRP A 231 -38.84 -11.54 10.66
C TRP A 231 -38.55 -12.18 9.30
N ARG A 232 -38.81 -13.48 9.20
CA ARG A 232 -38.79 -14.23 7.94
C ARG A 232 -40.22 -14.54 7.51
N ASP A 233 -40.57 -14.12 6.30
CA ASP A 233 -41.84 -14.40 5.65
C ASP A 233 -41.58 -15.11 4.30
N GLY A 234 -41.67 -16.44 4.30
CA GLY A 234 -41.24 -17.24 3.15
C GLY A 234 -39.75 -17.04 2.83
N ALA A 235 -39.46 -16.51 1.63
CA ALA A 235 -38.11 -16.18 1.17
C ALA A 235 -37.71 -14.73 1.51
N ASP A 236 -38.66 -13.91 1.96
CA ASP A 236 -38.42 -12.50 2.26
C ASP A 236 -37.92 -12.32 3.69
N LEU A 237 -37.08 -11.31 3.86
CA LEU A 237 -36.72 -10.76 5.17
C LEU A 237 -37.43 -9.44 5.38
N LEU A 238 -38.03 -9.31 6.55
CA LEU A 238 -38.75 -8.12 7.00
C LEU A 238 -38.01 -7.55 8.20
N ALA A 239 -37.82 -6.23 8.26
CA ALA A 239 -37.12 -5.63 9.39
C ALA A 239 -37.71 -4.29 9.81
N GLU A 240 -37.63 -4.01 11.11
CA GLU A 240 -37.78 -2.66 11.66
C GLU A 240 -36.40 -2.08 11.92
N VAL A 241 -36.14 -0.89 11.37
CA VAL A 241 -34.86 -0.21 11.47
C VAL A 241 -35.10 1.23 11.89
N ALA A 242 -34.33 1.70 12.86
CA ALA A 242 -34.39 3.09 13.33
C ALA A 242 -33.00 3.72 13.27
N LEU A 243 -32.95 4.99 12.85
CA LEU A 243 -31.71 5.77 12.81
C LEU A 243 -31.15 5.87 14.24
N PRO A 244 -29.93 5.35 14.50
CA PRO A 244 -29.32 5.47 15.82
C PRO A 244 -29.05 6.92 16.20
N GLU A 245 -29.20 7.28 17.48
CA GLU A 245 -28.91 8.64 17.96
C GLU A 245 -27.45 9.05 17.68
N ALA A 246 -26.53 8.09 17.67
CA ALA A 246 -25.11 8.31 17.36
C ALA A 246 -24.87 8.76 15.91
N ALA A 247 -25.79 8.48 14.99
CA ALA A 247 -25.68 8.88 13.59
C ALA A 247 -26.02 10.38 13.36
N GLY A 248 -26.61 11.05 14.35
CA GLY A 248 -27.04 12.44 14.24
C GLY A 248 -28.46 12.60 13.67
N ASP A 249 -28.73 13.78 13.10
CA ASP A 249 -30.05 14.15 12.58
C ASP A 249 -30.25 13.71 11.12
N ALA A 250 -31.49 13.41 10.74
CA ALA A 250 -31.87 13.09 9.36
C ALA A 250 -32.00 14.33 8.46
N ASP A 251 -32.05 15.53 9.06
CA ASP A 251 -32.24 16.81 8.38
C ASP A 251 -31.28 17.02 7.19
N GLY A 252 -31.86 17.31 6.02
CA GLY A 252 -31.15 17.64 4.78
C GLY A 252 -30.64 16.45 3.97
N PHE A 253 -30.77 15.22 4.46
CA PHE A 253 -30.59 14.01 3.63
C PHE A 253 -31.90 13.62 2.95
N GLY A 254 -31.82 13.04 1.75
CA GLY A 254 -32.98 12.39 1.14
C GLY A 254 -33.45 11.21 2.00
N ILE A 255 -32.50 10.35 2.38
CA ILE A 255 -32.63 9.31 3.41
C ILE A 255 -31.28 9.21 4.11
N HIS A 256 -31.24 9.17 5.44
CA HIS A 256 -29.95 9.16 6.14
C HIS A 256 -29.13 7.92 5.73
N PRO A 257 -27.86 8.05 5.29
CA PRO A 257 -27.10 6.91 4.78
C PRO A 257 -26.96 5.76 5.79
N ALA A 258 -26.75 6.07 7.08
CA ALA A 258 -26.71 5.02 8.12
C ALA A 258 -28.05 4.29 8.30
N LEU A 259 -29.19 4.93 8.04
CA LEU A 259 -30.50 4.29 8.08
C LEU A 259 -30.69 3.36 6.88
N LEU A 260 -30.33 3.84 5.68
CA LEU A 260 -30.42 3.06 4.45
C LEU A 260 -29.45 1.87 4.48
N ASP A 261 -28.24 2.04 5.00
CA ASP A 261 -27.27 0.95 5.17
C ASP A 261 -27.77 -0.10 6.17
N ALA A 262 -28.27 0.35 7.33
CA ALA A 262 -28.86 -0.54 8.34
C ALA A 262 -30.10 -1.30 7.83
N ALA A 263 -30.82 -0.78 6.81
CA ALA A 263 -31.90 -1.49 6.14
C ALA A 263 -31.45 -2.75 5.40
N LEU A 264 -30.16 -2.84 5.03
CA LEU A 264 -29.58 -3.98 4.32
C LEU A 264 -29.01 -5.05 5.27
N HIS A 265 -28.70 -4.68 6.51
CA HIS A 265 -28.11 -5.57 7.51
C HIS A 265 -28.84 -6.90 7.71
N PRO A 266 -30.19 -7.00 7.68
CA PRO A 266 -30.90 -8.27 7.83
C PRO A 266 -30.43 -9.36 6.85
N MET A 267 -29.84 -9.00 5.70
CA MET A 267 -29.27 -9.95 4.75
C MET A 267 -28.18 -10.84 5.35
N LEU A 268 -27.47 -10.37 6.39
CA LEU A 268 -26.45 -11.16 7.09
C LEU A 268 -27.07 -12.39 7.79
N LEU A 269 -28.34 -12.33 8.22
CA LEU A 269 -29.07 -13.46 8.82
C LEU A 269 -29.57 -14.51 7.79
N ALA A 270 -29.57 -14.17 6.49
CA ALA A 270 -29.86 -15.15 5.45
C ALA A 270 -28.64 -16.02 5.10
N ALA A 271 -27.43 -15.55 5.39
CA ALA A 271 -26.19 -16.28 5.11
C ALA A 271 -26.03 -17.55 5.97
N ASP A 272 -26.60 -17.59 7.18
CA ASP A 272 -26.54 -18.75 8.08
C ASP A 272 -27.39 -19.97 7.62
N VAL A 273 -28.24 -19.82 6.60
CA VAL A 273 -29.20 -20.87 6.19
C VAL A 273 -28.77 -21.61 4.92
N GLU A 274 -27.85 -21.05 4.13
CA GLU A 274 -27.36 -21.63 2.88
C GLU A 274 -25.82 -21.73 2.87
N SER A 275 -25.33 -22.93 3.19
CA SER A 275 -23.95 -23.44 3.00
C SER A 275 -22.80 -22.66 3.66
N ALA A 276 -22.25 -23.26 4.72
CA ALA A 276 -21.01 -22.91 5.39
C ALA A 276 -19.72 -23.14 4.55
N ASP A 277 -19.83 -23.27 3.22
CA ASP A 277 -18.72 -23.61 2.31
C ASP A 277 -18.28 -22.43 1.41
N ASP A 278 -18.95 -21.27 1.46
CA ASP A 278 -18.66 -20.12 0.56
C ASP A 278 -18.37 -18.82 1.33
N GLY A 279 -17.64 -18.92 2.44
CA GLY A 279 -17.36 -17.91 3.48
C GLY A 279 -16.63 -16.63 3.03
N GLY A 280 -17.17 -15.92 2.05
CA GLY A 280 -16.71 -14.62 1.59
C GLY A 280 -17.60 -13.47 2.07
N MET A 281 -16.96 -12.42 2.58
CA MET A 281 -17.56 -11.10 2.79
C MET A 281 -18.15 -10.58 1.48
N ARG A 282 -19.32 -9.94 1.52
CA ARG A 282 -20.00 -9.38 0.35
C ARG A 282 -20.29 -7.89 0.53
N LEU A 283 -20.12 -7.13 -0.54
CA LEU A 283 -20.38 -5.68 -0.57
C LEU A 283 -21.37 -5.31 -1.68
N PRO A 284 -22.11 -4.21 -1.53
CA PRO A 284 -22.92 -3.63 -2.61
C PRO A 284 -22.06 -3.34 -3.84
N PHE A 285 -22.54 -3.74 -5.01
CA PHE A 285 -21.85 -3.54 -6.29
C PHE A 285 -22.68 -2.73 -7.28
N ALA A 286 -23.97 -3.01 -7.44
CA ALA A 286 -24.83 -2.31 -8.38
C ALA A 286 -26.23 -2.07 -7.81
N TRP A 287 -26.76 -0.87 -8.02
CA TRP A 287 -28.09 -0.43 -7.62
C TRP A 287 -28.90 -0.08 -8.85
N ASN A 288 -30.03 -0.75 -9.07
CA ASN A 288 -30.89 -0.55 -10.24
C ASN A 288 -32.29 -0.14 -9.81
N GLY A 289 -32.85 0.84 -10.51
CA GLY A 289 -34.20 1.34 -10.28
C GLY A 289 -34.40 1.87 -8.86
N VAL A 290 -33.59 2.85 -8.43
CA VAL A 290 -33.75 3.50 -7.12
C VAL A 290 -34.68 4.69 -7.26
N SER A 291 -35.73 4.73 -6.43
CA SER A 291 -36.65 5.88 -6.33
C SER A 291 -36.87 6.25 -4.87
N LEU A 292 -36.80 7.55 -4.60
CA LEU A 292 -37.05 8.15 -3.29
C LEU A 292 -38.40 8.84 -3.31
N TRP A 293 -39.26 8.50 -2.35
CA TRP A 293 -40.67 8.90 -2.30
C TRP A 293 -40.97 9.86 -1.14
N ALA A 294 -40.24 9.71 -0.04
CA ALA A 294 -40.36 10.55 1.15
C ALA A 294 -38.96 10.78 1.76
N THR A 295 -38.79 11.91 2.43
CA THR A 295 -37.54 12.31 3.07
C THR A 295 -37.65 12.34 4.60
N GLU A 296 -36.54 12.50 5.30
CA GLU A 296 -36.48 12.70 6.77
C GLU A 296 -37.03 11.53 7.60
N ALA A 297 -37.16 10.33 7.01
CA ALA A 297 -37.52 9.13 7.75
C ALA A 297 -36.44 8.79 8.78
N THR A 298 -36.86 8.55 10.04
CA THR A 298 -35.97 8.14 11.14
C THR A 298 -36.27 6.73 11.64
N THR A 299 -37.41 6.15 11.25
CA THR A 299 -37.79 4.76 11.51
C THR A 299 -38.50 4.21 10.29
N VAL A 300 -38.07 3.04 9.83
CA VAL A 300 -38.56 2.42 8.61
C VAL A 300 -38.85 0.93 8.81
N ARG A 301 -39.78 0.44 8.01
CA ARG A 301 -40.07 -0.97 7.79
C ARG A 301 -39.48 -1.37 6.45
N VAL A 302 -38.72 -2.44 6.44
CA VAL A 302 -37.96 -2.89 5.28
C VAL A 302 -38.44 -4.26 4.86
N ARG A 303 -38.62 -4.46 3.56
CA ARG A 303 -38.81 -5.77 2.94
C ARG A 303 -37.69 -6.03 1.94
N LEU A 304 -36.99 -7.13 2.13
CA LEU A 304 -35.92 -7.61 1.29
C LEU A 304 -36.37 -8.90 0.63
N SER A 305 -36.51 -8.88 -0.70
CA SER A 305 -36.95 -10.04 -1.48
C SER A 305 -35.82 -10.53 -2.38
N PRO A 306 -35.46 -11.82 -2.37
CA PRO A 306 -34.46 -12.36 -3.29
C PRO A 306 -34.81 -12.09 -4.75
N HIS A 307 -33.84 -11.64 -5.54
CA HIS A 307 -34.00 -11.35 -6.96
C HIS A 307 -33.08 -12.27 -7.79
N GLN A 308 -33.66 -13.10 -8.65
CA GLN A 308 -32.91 -14.05 -9.49
C GLN A 308 -32.47 -13.39 -10.80
N ASP A 309 -31.48 -12.51 -10.73
CA ASP A 309 -30.73 -12.07 -11.91
C ASP A 309 -29.27 -11.90 -11.50
N GLY A 310 -28.43 -12.89 -11.81
CA GLY A 310 -27.02 -12.85 -11.45
C GLY A 310 -26.21 -14.02 -12.01
N THR A 311 -24.92 -13.77 -12.21
CA THR A 311 -23.95 -14.83 -12.54
C THR A 311 -23.62 -15.68 -11.29
N ALA A 312 -22.99 -16.84 -11.47
CA ALA A 312 -22.64 -17.71 -10.34
C ALA A 312 -21.76 -16.95 -9.33
N GLY A 313 -22.26 -16.80 -8.09
CA GLY A 313 -21.57 -16.09 -7.00
C GLY A 313 -22.12 -14.70 -6.68
N GLU A 314 -23.08 -14.16 -7.43
CA GLU A 314 -23.75 -12.88 -7.14
C GLU A 314 -25.07 -13.08 -6.39
N ARG A 315 -25.45 -12.13 -5.54
CA ARG A 315 -26.75 -12.14 -4.85
C ARG A 315 -27.53 -10.86 -5.15
N GLY A 316 -28.64 -10.99 -5.86
CA GLY A 316 -29.58 -9.91 -6.13
C GLY A 316 -30.70 -9.85 -5.08
N VAL A 317 -31.07 -8.64 -4.65
CA VAL A 317 -32.18 -8.40 -3.71
C VAL A 317 -32.98 -7.18 -4.13
N ARG A 318 -34.31 -7.28 -4.15
CA ARG A 318 -35.22 -6.14 -4.22
C ARG A 318 -35.40 -5.53 -2.83
N VAL A 319 -35.32 -4.21 -2.72
CA VAL A 319 -35.44 -3.50 -1.43
C VAL A 319 -36.66 -2.57 -1.46
N VAL A 320 -37.54 -2.71 -0.48
CA VAL A 320 -38.66 -1.79 -0.26
C VAL A 320 -38.57 -1.24 1.15
N VAL A 321 -38.49 0.07 1.27
CA VAL A 321 -38.43 0.82 2.52
C VAL A 321 -39.69 1.65 2.65
N ALA A 322 -40.41 1.45 3.75
CA ALA A 322 -41.65 2.15 4.08
C ALA A 322 -41.55 2.79 5.47
N ASP A 323 -42.38 3.77 5.76
CA ASP A 323 -42.45 4.37 7.09
C ASP A 323 -43.26 3.50 8.08
N GLY A 324 -43.48 3.99 9.30
CA GLY A 324 -44.26 3.30 10.32
C GLY A 324 -45.76 3.14 9.99
N MET A 325 -46.27 3.92 9.03
CA MET A 325 -47.65 3.83 8.52
C MET A 325 -47.75 2.91 7.30
N GLY A 326 -46.61 2.52 6.73
CA GLY A 326 -46.51 1.68 5.54
C GLY A 326 -46.28 2.48 4.26
N ASP A 327 -46.33 3.82 4.29
CA ASP A 327 -46.15 4.64 3.10
C ASP A 327 -44.72 4.51 2.55
N PRO A 328 -44.53 4.42 1.22
CA PRO A 328 -43.22 4.18 0.63
C PRO A 328 -42.26 5.35 0.90
N VAL A 329 -41.05 5.02 1.34
CA VAL A 329 -39.94 5.96 1.55
C VAL A 329 -38.92 5.80 0.42
N LEU A 330 -38.46 4.58 0.15
CA LEU A 330 -37.48 4.28 -0.89
C LEU A 330 -37.74 2.90 -1.49
N THR A 331 -37.59 2.77 -2.80
CA THR A 331 -37.66 1.48 -3.51
C THR A 331 -36.42 1.27 -4.34
N VAL A 332 -35.90 0.04 -4.35
CA VAL A 332 -34.82 -0.44 -5.23
C VAL A 332 -35.33 -1.68 -5.95
N GLU A 333 -35.34 -1.64 -7.28
CA GLU A 333 -35.76 -2.79 -8.10
C GLU A 333 -34.79 -3.97 -7.93
N SER A 334 -33.49 -3.71 -7.97
CA SER A 334 -32.45 -4.73 -7.75
C SER A 334 -31.17 -4.14 -7.18
N LEU A 335 -30.71 -4.70 -6.06
CA LEU A 335 -29.40 -4.49 -5.45
C LEU A 335 -28.57 -5.76 -5.62
N THR A 336 -27.44 -5.65 -6.32
CA THR A 336 -26.49 -6.76 -6.52
C THR A 336 -25.33 -6.66 -5.54
N MET A 337 -25.08 -7.75 -4.83
CA MET A 337 -23.95 -7.92 -3.90
C MET A 337 -22.90 -8.87 -4.48
N ARG A 338 -21.61 -8.51 -4.38
CA ARG A 338 -20.48 -9.34 -4.85
C ARG A 338 -19.53 -9.71 -3.70
N PRO A 339 -18.84 -10.86 -3.77
CA PRO A 339 -17.75 -11.18 -2.85
C PRO A 339 -16.64 -10.12 -2.90
N ALA A 340 -16.05 -9.82 -1.75
CA ALA A 340 -14.93 -8.88 -1.59
C ALA A 340 -13.79 -9.57 -0.84
N ASP A 341 -12.53 -9.31 -1.25
CA ASP A 341 -11.35 -9.81 -0.54
C ASP A 341 -11.01 -8.89 0.65
N PRO A 342 -11.08 -9.40 1.91
CA PRO A 342 -10.72 -8.62 3.09
C PRO A 342 -9.27 -8.10 3.07
N ARG A 343 -8.34 -8.77 2.38
CA ARG A 343 -6.94 -8.33 2.28
C ARG A 343 -6.80 -7.08 1.41
N GLN A 344 -7.52 -7.02 0.29
CA GLN A 344 -7.54 -5.87 -0.60
C GLN A 344 -8.12 -4.63 0.11
N LEU A 345 -9.23 -4.81 0.85
CA LEU A 345 -9.85 -3.73 1.64
C LEU A 345 -8.89 -3.19 2.72
N ARG A 346 -8.17 -4.07 3.42
CA ARG A 346 -7.14 -3.67 4.41
C ARG A 346 -5.97 -2.93 3.77
N SER A 347 -5.57 -3.27 2.54
CA SER A 347 -4.52 -2.53 1.83
C SER A 347 -4.92 -1.13 1.43
N MET A 348 -6.22 -0.87 1.26
CA MET A 348 -6.73 0.47 0.94
C MET A 348 -6.91 1.35 2.19
N GLY A 349 -7.15 0.73 3.37
CA GLY A 349 -7.44 1.39 4.67
C GLY A 349 -6.26 1.93 5.46
N GLY A 350 -5.07 1.33 5.33
CA GLY A 350 -3.90 1.76 6.10
C GLY A 350 -3.35 3.10 5.61
N HIS A 351 -2.86 3.93 6.52
CA HIS A 351 -1.99 5.06 6.19
C HIS A 351 -0.70 4.57 5.54
N GLY A 352 -0.75 4.34 4.23
CA GLY A 352 0.43 4.26 3.40
C GLY A 352 1.19 5.57 3.53
N VAL A 353 2.45 5.53 3.96
CA VAL A 353 3.31 6.71 3.82
C VAL A 353 3.49 6.91 2.34
N ASP A 354 2.89 7.96 1.79
CA ASP A 354 2.88 8.21 0.36
C ASP A 354 4.32 8.23 -0.17
N GLY A 355 4.64 7.37 -1.14
CA GLY A 355 6.01 7.18 -1.64
C GLY A 355 6.90 6.17 -0.89
N LEU A 356 6.34 5.41 0.06
CA LEU A 356 7.01 4.27 0.71
C LEU A 356 6.27 2.97 0.41
N PHE A 357 7.01 1.93 0.05
CA PHE A 357 6.47 0.66 -0.44
C PHE A 357 7.26 -0.54 0.11
N THR A 358 6.63 -1.71 0.13
CA THR A 358 7.23 -3.03 0.41
C THR A 358 7.11 -3.92 -0.81
N LEU A 359 8.03 -4.87 -0.96
CA LEU A 359 7.93 -5.93 -1.97
C LEU A 359 7.26 -7.14 -1.32
N ASP A 360 5.97 -7.31 -1.60
CA ASP A 360 5.18 -8.42 -1.05
C ASP A 360 5.11 -9.54 -2.07
N TRP A 361 5.18 -10.79 -1.60
CA TRP A 361 4.95 -11.96 -2.44
C TRP A 361 3.55 -12.47 -2.18
N ILE A 362 2.70 -12.41 -3.22
CA ILE A 362 1.30 -12.85 -3.13
C ILE A 362 1.11 -14.17 -3.89
N PRO A 363 0.11 -14.99 -3.52
CA PRO A 363 -0.22 -16.18 -4.30
C PRO A 363 -0.44 -15.82 -5.78
N MET A 364 0.14 -16.62 -6.67
CA MET A 364 -0.01 -16.43 -8.10
C MET A 364 -1.49 -16.59 -8.48
N PRO A 365 -2.08 -15.65 -9.25
CA PRO A 365 -3.45 -15.79 -9.71
C PRO A 365 -3.67 -17.09 -10.50
N ASP A 366 -4.86 -17.67 -10.37
CA ASP A 366 -5.22 -18.86 -11.15
C ASP A 366 -5.31 -18.53 -12.63
N VAL A 367 -4.59 -19.30 -13.45
CA VAL A 367 -4.67 -19.22 -14.90
C VAL A 367 -5.48 -20.43 -15.37
N PRO A 368 -6.60 -20.23 -16.10
CA PRO A 368 -7.40 -21.34 -16.58
C PRO A 368 -6.54 -22.25 -17.47
N ASP A 369 -6.70 -23.57 -17.31
CA ASP A 369 -6.09 -24.58 -18.18
C ASP A 369 -6.62 -24.41 -19.61
N ALA A 370 -5.95 -23.59 -20.41
CA ALA A 370 -6.16 -23.58 -21.84
C ALA A 370 -5.62 -24.89 -22.44
N ASP A 371 -6.29 -25.39 -23.50
CA ASP A 371 -5.99 -26.67 -24.16
C ASP A 371 -4.48 -26.94 -24.24
N ALA A 372 -4.05 -28.01 -23.56
CA ALA A 372 -2.68 -28.51 -23.45
C ALA A 372 -2.08 -29.02 -24.78
N SER A 373 -2.55 -28.49 -25.93
CA SER A 373 -2.24 -28.96 -27.28
C SER A 373 -1.00 -28.31 -27.91
N ALA A 374 -0.39 -27.30 -27.29
CA ALA A 374 0.88 -26.75 -27.76
C ALA A 374 2.04 -27.58 -27.19
N THR A 375 2.58 -28.49 -28.01
CA THR A 375 3.88 -29.15 -27.77
C THR A 375 4.98 -28.08 -27.68
N MET A 376 5.25 -27.57 -26.47
CA MET A 376 6.39 -26.69 -26.24
C MET A 376 7.62 -27.53 -25.95
N GLY A 377 8.58 -27.55 -26.87
CA GLY A 377 9.88 -28.16 -26.62
C GLY A 377 10.62 -27.39 -25.53
N TRP A 378 11.21 -28.08 -24.56
CA TRP A 378 12.01 -27.46 -23.51
C TRP A 378 13.32 -28.23 -23.28
N ALA A 379 14.33 -27.51 -22.77
CA ALA A 379 15.67 -28.04 -22.58
C ALA A 379 16.23 -27.68 -21.20
N VAL A 380 17.16 -28.48 -20.69
CA VAL A 380 17.92 -28.20 -19.46
C VAL A 380 19.35 -27.85 -19.82
N LEU A 381 19.85 -26.71 -19.31
CA LEU A 381 21.22 -26.24 -19.49
C LEU A 381 22.03 -26.43 -18.20
N GLY A 382 23.16 -27.13 -18.33
CA GLY A 382 24.09 -27.37 -17.23
C GLY A 382 23.89 -28.71 -16.55
N GLU A 383 24.27 -28.80 -15.27
CA GLU A 383 23.98 -29.96 -14.43
C GLU A 383 22.47 -30.09 -14.19
N ASP A 384 21.93 -31.31 -14.31
CA ASP A 384 20.52 -31.56 -14.00
C ASP A 384 20.33 -31.74 -12.49
N ALA A 385 20.64 -30.68 -11.75
CA ALA A 385 20.53 -30.65 -10.29
C ALA A 385 19.08 -30.72 -9.79
N LEU A 386 18.11 -30.59 -10.69
CA LEU A 386 16.67 -30.58 -10.41
C LEU A 386 15.98 -31.85 -10.92
N HIS A 387 16.73 -32.80 -11.48
CA HIS A 387 16.22 -34.06 -12.04
C HIS A 387 15.12 -33.89 -13.09
N LEU A 388 15.14 -32.78 -13.84
CA LEU A 388 14.12 -32.45 -14.83
C LEU A 388 14.26 -33.27 -16.12
N ALA A 389 15.42 -33.92 -16.36
CA ALA A 389 15.65 -34.68 -17.58
C ALA A 389 14.75 -35.93 -17.71
N GLU A 390 14.24 -36.45 -16.59
CA GLU A 390 13.39 -37.65 -16.55
C GLU A 390 11.89 -37.34 -16.69
N GLU A 391 11.50 -36.05 -16.66
CA GLU A 391 10.10 -35.63 -16.72
C GLU A 391 9.53 -35.74 -18.15
N PRO A 392 8.26 -36.14 -18.31
CA PRO A 392 7.58 -36.09 -19.60
C PRO A 392 7.38 -34.61 -19.96
N GLY A 393 8.14 -34.11 -20.94
CA GLY A 393 7.98 -32.74 -21.40
C GLY A 393 6.59 -32.46 -21.98
N PRO A 394 6.24 -31.17 -22.16
CA PRO A 394 4.92 -30.77 -22.65
C PRO A 394 4.56 -31.46 -23.97
N GLY A 395 3.45 -32.19 -23.99
CA GLY A 395 2.98 -32.91 -25.18
C GLY A 395 3.71 -34.24 -25.46
N GLY A 396 4.43 -34.81 -24.49
CA GLY A 396 4.99 -36.17 -24.57
C GLY A 396 6.37 -36.27 -25.24
N GLY A 397 7.00 -35.14 -25.59
CA GLY A 397 8.42 -35.10 -25.97
C GLY A 397 9.31 -35.03 -24.73
N GLY A 398 10.36 -35.86 -24.66
CA GLY A 398 11.29 -35.86 -23.52
C GLY A 398 12.11 -34.56 -23.41
N VAL A 399 12.56 -34.23 -22.20
CA VAL A 399 13.42 -33.07 -21.93
C VAL A 399 14.83 -33.35 -22.46
N VAL A 400 15.40 -32.41 -23.25
CA VAL A 400 16.77 -32.57 -23.76
C VAL A 400 17.74 -31.80 -22.87
N ARG A 401 18.77 -32.49 -22.36
CA ARG A 401 19.82 -31.88 -21.55
C ARG A 401 21.02 -31.50 -22.41
N HIS A 402 21.48 -30.26 -22.27
CA HIS A 402 22.74 -29.76 -22.81
C HIS A 402 23.70 -29.40 -21.67
N PRO A 403 25.00 -29.76 -21.75
CA PRO A 403 26.00 -29.41 -20.73
C PRO A 403 26.18 -27.90 -20.45
N GLY A 404 25.75 -27.05 -21.38
CA GLY A 404 25.88 -25.60 -21.32
C GLY A 404 25.32 -24.96 -22.58
N LEU A 405 25.36 -23.63 -22.66
CA LEU A 405 24.83 -22.88 -23.80
C LEU A 405 25.57 -23.23 -25.11
N GLU A 406 26.88 -23.44 -25.06
CA GLU A 406 27.69 -23.78 -26.23
C GLU A 406 27.25 -25.12 -26.85
N ALA A 407 26.86 -26.08 -26.02
CA ALA A 407 26.38 -27.37 -26.47
C ALA A 407 24.95 -27.31 -27.03
N LEU A 408 24.11 -26.39 -26.53
CA LEU A 408 22.82 -26.08 -27.16
C LEU A 408 23.05 -25.47 -28.53
N VAL A 409 23.92 -24.46 -28.65
CA VAL A 409 24.25 -23.81 -29.93
C VAL A 409 24.80 -24.82 -30.93
N ALA A 410 25.70 -25.72 -30.52
CA ALA A 410 26.20 -26.79 -31.39
C ALA A 410 25.07 -27.73 -31.87
N ALA A 411 24.10 -28.05 -31.02
CA ALA A 411 22.94 -28.86 -31.43
C ALA A 411 22.03 -28.11 -32.41
N LEU A 412 21.89 -26.78 -32.28
CA LEU A 412 21.20 -25.94 -33.26
C LEU A 412 21.95 -25.90 -34.59
N ASP A 413 23.29 -25.91 -34.57
CA ASP A 413 24.12 -26.01 -35.78
C ASP A 413 23.92 -27.36 -36.49
N ASP A 414 23.68 -28.43 -35.73
CA ASP A 414 23.37 -29.78 -36.23
C ASP A 414 21.91 -29.95 -36.69
N GLY A 415 21.09 -28.87 -36.65
CA GLY A 415 19.72 -28.85 -37.17
C GLY A 415 18.62 -29.21 -36.16
N THR A 416 18.95 -29.25 -34.86
CA THR A 416 17.94 -29.36 -33.81
C THR A 416 17.10 -28.07 -33.76
N PRO A 417 15.76 -28.13 -33.66
CA PRO A 417 14.94 -26.94 -33.51
C PRO A 417 15.21 -26.24 -32.15
N PRO A 418 15.09 -24.90 -32.07
CA PRO A 418 15.25 -24.19 -30.80
C PRO A 418 14.14 -24.57 -29.81
N PRO A 419 14.46 -24.67 -28.51
CA PRO A 419 13.44 -24.89 -27.48
C PRO A 419 12.58 -23.62 -27.31
N ALA A 420 11.33 -23.80 -26.87
CA ALA A 420 10.46 -22.71 -26.46
C ALA A 420 10.99 -22.04 -25.17
N PHE A 421 11.52 -22.84 -24.24
CA PHE A 421 12.23 -22.34 -23.07
C PHE A 421 13.33 -23.30 -22.63
N ALA A 422 14.37 -22.74 -22.02
CA ALA A 422 15.49 -23.49 -21.45
C ALA A 422 15.57 -23.22 -19.95
N VAL A 423 15.72 -24.27 -19.14
CA VAL A 423 15.84 -24.18 -17.68
C VAL A 423 17.29 -24.37 -17.29
N THR A 424 17.79 -23.49 -16.43
CA THR A 424 19.14 -23.62 -15.86
C THR A 424 19.10 -23.35 -14.37
N HIS A 425 19.81 -24.15 -13.59
CA HIS A 425 20.06 -23.86 -12.18
C HIS A 425 21.41 -23.19 -12.06
N LEU A 426 21.43 -21.94 -11.59
CA LEU A 426 22.68 -21.22 -11.32
C LEU A 426 23.03 -21.34 -9.84
N PRO A 427 24.01 -22.20 -9.47
CA PRO A 427 24.47 -22.23 -8.09
C PRO A 427 25.11 -20.90 -7.74
N ALA A 428 24.53 -20.23 -6.76
CA ALA A 428 25.22 -19.24 -5.96
C ALA A 428 25.62 -19.98 -4.69
N ASP A 429 26.74 -20.70 -4.77
CA ASP A 429 27.37 -21.35 -3.61
C ASP A 429 27.66 -20.24 -2.59
N GLY A 430 26.71 -19.90 -1.73
CA GLY A 430 27.07 -19.38 -0.43
C GLY A 430 27.76 -20.54 0.23
N GLY A 431 29.02 -20.37 0.65
CA GLY A 431 29.68 -21.39 1.47
C GLY A 431 28.77 -21.88 2.61
N SER A 432 29.16 -22.98 3.26
CA SER A 432 28.51 -23.54 4.46
C SER A 432 27.86 -22.45 5.33
N ALA A 433 26.75 -22.71 6.03
CA ALA A 433 26.10 -21.71 6.91
C ALA A 433 27.07 -20.87 7.79
N GLU A 434 28.23 -21.44 8.13
CA GLU A 434 29.40 -20.84 8.81
C GLU A 434 30.20 -19.77 8.01
N ALA A 435 29.99 -19.58 6.71
CA ALA A 435 30.72 -18.61 5.91
C ALA A 435 30.40 -17.19 6.37
N GLY A 436 31.38 -16.29 6.46
CA GLY A 436 31.15 -14.90 6.84
C GLY A 436 30.47 -14.07 5.74
N ALA A 437 29.95 -12.89 6.07
CA ALA A 437 29.34 -11.99 5.08
C ALA A 437 30.29 -11.62 3.93
N VAL A 438 31.59 -11.52 4.20
CA VAL A 438 32.63 -11.21 3.20
C VAL A 438 32.79 -12.33 2.17
N ALA A 439 32.79 -13.59 2.61
CA ALA A 439 32.84 -14.75 1.71
C ALA A 439 31.61 -14.76 0.79
N ARG A 440 30.41 -14.55 1.35
CA ARG A 440 29.17 -14.45 0.57
C ARG A 440 29.20 -13.31 -0.46
N ALA A 441 29.83 -12.18 -0.14
CA ALA A 441 30.00 -11.09 -1.12
C ALA A 441 30.91 -11.50 -2.28
N ALA A 442 31.97 -12.27 -2.03
CA ALA A 442 32.83 -12.82 -3.08
C ALA A 442 32.10 -13.86 -3.94
N ASP A 443 31.35 -14.76 -3.28
CA ASP A 443 30.53 -15.79 -3.94
C ASP A 443 29.45 -15.15 -4.83
N GLY A 444 28.79 -14.09 -4.33
CA GLY A 444 27.81 -13.30 -5.07
C GLY A 444 28.41 -12.65 -6.31
N LEU A 445 29.59 -12.02 -6.20
CA LEU A 445 30.27 -11.44 -7.36
C LEU A 445 30.59 -12.50 -8.42
N ALA A 446 31.06 -13.68 -8.00
CA ALA A 446 31.34 -14.79 -8.91
C ALA A 446 30.06 -15.31 -9.58
N ALA A 447 28.96 -15.42 -8.84
CA ALA A 447 27.66 -15.83 -9.36
C ALA A 447 27.11 -14.83 -10.38
N VAL A 448 27.10 -13.54 -10.05
CA VAL A 448 26.70 -12.46 -10.96
C VAL A 448 27.55 -12.45 -12.23
N GLY A 449 28.86 -12.69 -12.10
CA GLY A 449 29.77 -12.80 -13.25
C GLY A 449 29.45 -13.98 -14.19
N ARG A 450 28.95 -15.11 -13.66
CA ARG A 450 28.47 -16.26 -14.47
C ARG A 450 27.12 -15.97 -15.13
N ALA A 451 26.20 -15.33 -14.43
CA ALA A 451 24.91 -14.95 -15.01
C ALA A 451 25.04 -13.91 -16.10
N LEU A 452 25.95 -12.94 -15.96
CA LEU A 452 26.29 -12.01 -17.04
C LEU A 452 26.83 -12.76 -18.27
N GLU A 453 27.76 -13.69 -18.03
CA GLU A 453 28.23 -14.76 -18.94
C GLU A 453 27.10 -15.31 -19.82
N LEU A 454 26.18 -15.96 -19.11
CA LEU A 454 25.08 -16.71 -19.71
C LEU A 454 24.07 -15.80 -20.41
N ALA A 455 23.70 -14.67 -19.80
CA ALA A 455 22.75 -13.73 -20.38
C ALA A 455 23.29 -13.12 -21.69
N GLN A 456 24.57 -12.72 -21.72
CA GLN A 456 25.22 -12.21 -22.92
C GLN A 456 25.27 -13.27 -24.03
N GLY A 457 25.66 -14.51 -23.71
CA GLY A 457 25.65 -15.62 -24.66
C GLY A 457 24.25 -15.91 -25.20
N TRP A 458 23.25 -15.97 -24.33
CA TRP A 458 21.86 -16.25 -24.71
C TRP A 458 21.28 -15.18 -25.63
N LEU A 459 21.56 -13.90 -25.33
CA LEU A 459 21.11 -12.76 -26.14
C LEU A 459 21.85 -12.65 -27.48
N ALA A 460 23.09 -13.15 -27.56
CA ALA A 460 23.90 -13.10 -28.77
C ALA A 460 23.48 -14.13 -29.83
N GLU A 461 22.72 -15.17 -29.48
CA GLU A 461 22.25 -16.22 -30.40
C GLU A 461 20.89 -15.88 -31.01
N PRO A 462 20.81 -15.50 -32.32
CA PRO A 462 19.57 -15.06 -32.94
C PRO A 462 18.49 -16.15 -33.03
N ARG A 463 18.88 -17.43 -33.08
CA ARG A 463 17.93 -18.56 -33.13
C ARG A 463 17.17 -18.76 -31.82
N LEU A 464 17.63 -18.15 -30.73
CA LEU A 464 17.00 -18.19 -29.41
C LEU A 464 16.23 -16.89 -29.10
N ALA A 465 15.98 -16.04 -30.11
CA ALA A 465 15.26 -14.78 -29.94
C ALA A 465 13.83 -14.97 -29.39
N ASP A 466 13.15 -16.03 -29.83
CA ASP A 466 11.79 -16.38 -29.40
C ASP A 466 11.78 -17.34 -28.18
N ALA A 467 12.96 -17.72 -27.67
CA ALA A 467 13.10 -18.65 -26.55
C ALA A 467 13.28 -17.90 -25.22
N ARG A 468 12.67 -18.43 -24.15
CA ARG A 468 12.80 -17.90 -22.79
C ARG A 468 13.86 -18.67 -21.99
N LEU A 469 14.76 -17.97 -21.31
CA LEU A 469 15.70 -18.58 -20.36
C LEU A 469 15.11 -18.51 -18.95
N VAL A 470 14.83 -19.67 -18.36
CA VAL A 470 14.35 -19.81 -16.98
C VAL A 470 15.55 -20.05 -16.07
N VAL A 471 15.84 -19.08 -15.21
CA VAL A 471 16.94 -19.16 -14.24
C VAL A 471 16.38 -19.55 -12.88
N VAL A 472 16.79 -20.72 -12.41
CA VAL A 472 16.39 -21.27 -11.12
C VAL A 472 17.44 -20.97 -10.07
N THR A 473 17.00 -20.40 -8.94
CA THR A 473 17.82 -20.10 -7.77
C THR A 473 17.25 -20.75 -6.51
N ARG A 474 17.98 -20.67 -5.39
CA ARG A 474 17.54 -21.16 -4.07
C ARG A 474 17.72 -20.09 -3.01
N GLY A 475 16.64 -19.73 -2.34
CA GLY A 475 16.63 -18.76 -1.25
C GLY A 475 17.08 -17.36 -1.66
N ALA A 476 16.94 -16.98 -2.94
CA ALA A 476 17.32 -15.65 -3.43
C ALA A 476 16.37 -14.55 -2.94
N VAL A 477 15.12 -14.92 -2.61
CA VAL A 477 14.06 -13.97 -2.21
C VAL A 477 13.32 -14.47 -0.97
N SER A 478 12.85 -13.52 -0.16
CA SER A 478 11.98 -13.78 1.00
C SER A 478 10.54 -13.48 0.60
N THR A 479 9.62 -14.39 0.94
CA THR A 479 8.22 -14.38 0.53
C THR A 479 7.23 -13.98 1.64
N GLY A 480 7.66 -13.83 2.90
CA GLY A 480 6.77 -13.38 3.97
C GLY A 480 7.33 -13.59 5.38
N ASP A 481 6.58 -13.06 6.36
CA ASP A 481 6.88 -13.15 7.79
C ASP A 481 6.75 -14.58 8.32
N PRO A 482 7.44 -14.91 9.43
CA PRO A 482 7.36 -16.22 10.06
C PRO A 482 5.93 -16.65 10.34
N ASP A 483 5.69 -17.93 10.07
CA ASP A 483 4.46 -18.61 10.45
C ASP A 483 4.24 -18.44 11.98
N GLU A 484 3.03 -18.74 12.48
CA GLU A 484 2.67 -18.67 13.92
C GLU A 484 3.62 -19.45 14.87
N SER A 485 4.51 -20.29 14.31
CA SER A 485 5.59 -21.01 15.00
C SER A 485 6.87 -20.18 15.24
N GLY A 486 6.97 -18.95 14.71
CA GLY A 486 8.16 -18.10 14.78
C GLY A 486 9.28 -18.50 13.80
N ASP A 487 9.01 -19.43 12.90
CA ASP A 487 9.94 -19.86 11.84
C ASP A 487 9.54 -19.16 10.54
N SER A 488 10.48 -18.52 9.84
CA SER A 488 10.22 -17.67 8.66
C SER A 488 9.53 -18.40 7.50
N GLY A 489 9.32 -19.72 7.57
CA GLY A 489 8.82 -20.60 6.51
C GLY A 489 9.78 -20.69 5.31
N ASP A 490 10.52 -19.62 5.07
CA ASP A 490 11.68 -19.43 4.22
C ASP A 490 12.94 -19.68 5.05
N GLY A 491 13.80 -20.60 4.59
CA GLY A 491 15.11 -20.83 5.18
C GLY A 491 16.00 -19.58 5.06
N GLU A 492 17.27 -19.74 5.41
CA GLU A 492 18.23 -18.64 5.41
C GLU A 492 18.37 -17.97 4.03
N LEU A 493 18.15 -16.65 3.93
CA LEU A 493 18.31 -15.92 2.68
C LEU A 493 19.73 -16.05 2.10
N ASN A 494 19.82 -16.47 0.84
CA ASN A 494 21.05 -16.54 0.07
C ASN A 494 21.34 -15.20 -0.62
N ALA A 495 22.07 -14.33 0.07
CA ALA A 495 22.43 -13.00 -0.45
C ALA A 495 23.21 -13.06 -1.78
N ALA A 496 24.03 -14.11 -2.00
CA ALA A 496 24.73 -14.30 -3.27
C ALA A 496 23.73 -14.56 -4.42
N ALA A 497 22.68 -15.34 -4.16
CA ALA A 497 21.61 -15.58 -5.13
C ALA A 497 20.72 -14.34 -5.34
N ALA A 498 20.52 -13.50 -4.32
CA ALA A 498 19.81 -12.23 -4.49
C ALA A 498 20.54 -11.29 -5.47
N GLY A 499 21.88 -11.29 -5.47
CA GLY A 499 22.67 -10.54 -6.45
C GLY A 499 22.42 -10.95 -7.90
N LEU A 500 22.25 -12.26 -8.16
CA LEU A 500 21.86 -12.77 -9.48
C LEU A 500 20.51 -12.20 -9.93
N TRP A 501 19.54 -12.17 -9.03
CA TRP A 501 18.21 -11.63 -9.28
C TRP A 501 18.26 -10.15 -9.67
N GLY A 502 19.06 -9.34 -8.96
CA GLY A 502 19.25 -7.93 -9.32
C GLY A 502 19.75 -7.74 -10.75
N LEU A 503 20.75 -8.52 -11.19
CA LEU A 503 21.26 -8.48 -12.56
C LEU A 503 20.18 -8.85 -13.59
N LEU A 504 19.46 -9.94 -13.34
CA LEU A 504 18.48 -10.48 -14.28
C LEU A 504 17.20 -9.64 -14.34
N ARG A 505 16.82 -8.95 -13.27
CA ARG A 505 15.74 -7.95 -13.28
C ARG A 505 16.06 -6.79 -14.24
N SER A 506 17.30 -6.30 -14.24
CA SER A 506 17.74 -5.33 -15.25
C SER A 506 17.74 -5.93 -16.66
N ALA A 507 18.13 -7.20 -16.83
CA ALA A 507 18.04 -7.88 -18.11
C ALA A 507 16.60 -8.02 -18.61
N GLN A 508 15.63 -8.29 -17.73
CA GLN A 508 14.19 -8.29 -18.03
C GLN A 508 13.69 -6.91 -18.47
N ALA A 509 14.20 -5.84 -17.87
CA ALA A 509 13.84 -4.47 -18.26
C ALA A 509 14.39 -4.08 -19.65
N GLU A 510 15.57 -4.58 -20.03
CA GLU A 510 16.19 -4.35 -21.34
C GLU A 510 15.64 -5.27 -22.44
N HIS A 511 15.31 -6.51 -22.08
CA HIS A 511 14.87 -7.56 -22.96
C HIS A 511 13.63 -8.26 -22.38
N PRO A 512 12.44 -7.63 -22.52
CA PRO A 512 11.17 -8.23 -22.11
C PRO A 512 11.00 -9.63 -22.70
N ASP A 513 10.34 -10.51 -21.96
CA ASP A 513 10.02 -11.90 -22.35
C ASP A 513 11.20 -12.86 -22.55
N ARG A 514 12.45 -12.41 -22.40
CA ARG A 514 13.64 -13.26 -22.62
C ARG A 514 14.06 -14.06 -21.40
N PHE A 515 13.70 -13.62 -20.19
CA PHE A 515 14.15 -14.22 -18.93
C PHE A 515 12.99 -14.43 -17.96
N VAL A 516 12.94 -15.60 -17.31
CA VAL A 516 12.04 -15.90 -16.20
C VAL A 516 12.87 -16.30 -14.99
N LEU A 517 12.55 -15.77 -13.82
CA LEU A 517 13.22 -16.12 -12.56
C LEU A 517 12.32 -17.02 -11.72
N LEU A 518 12.86 -18.15 -11.27
CA LEU A 518 12.20 -19.07 -10.36
C LEU A 518 13.06 -19.29 -9.13
N ASP A 519 12.59 -18.88 -7.95
CA ASP A 519 13.30 -19.15 -6.70
C ASP A 519 12.66 -20.32 -5.95
N LEU A 520 13.49 -21.29 -5.56
CA LEU A 520 13.10 -22.42 -4.73
C LEU A 520 13.43 -22.14 -3.26
N HIS A 521 12.75 -22.85 -2.37
CA HIS A 521 13.09 -22.83 -0.95
C HIS A 521 14.52 -23.37 -0.73
N GLN A 522 15.25 -22.79 0.22
CA GLN A 522 16.67 -23.11 0.41
C GLN A 522 16.91 -24.51 0.99
N ALA A 523 16.12 -24.92 1.98
CA ALA A 523 16.35 -26.13 2.78
C ALA A 523 15.56 -27.37 2.32
N THR A 524 14.75 -27.24 1.26
CA THR A 524 13.79 -28.27 0.83
C THR A 524 13.88 -28.41 -0.67
N ASP A 525 14.09 -29.65 -1.11
CA ASP A 525 14.03 -29.99 -2.52
C ASP A 525 12.57 -30.27 -2.90
N PRO A 526 11.96 -29.43 -3.74
CA PRO A 526 10.69 -29.78 -4.35
C PRO A 526 10.88 -30.99 -5.27
N ALA A 527 9.81 -31.75 -5.47
CA ALA A 527 9.79 -32.80 -6.47
C ALA A 527 9.93 -32.20 -7.89
N ALA A 528 10.55 -32.96 -8.80
CA ALA A 528 10.87 -32.50 -10.15
C ALA A 528 9.61 -32.10 -10.94
N ASP A 529 8.51 -32.84 -10.75
CA ASP A 529 7.18 -32.53 -11.31
C ASP A 529 6.64 -31.18 -10.83
N GLY A 530 6.81 -30.85 -9.55
CA GLY A 530 6.43 -29.56 -8.98
C GLY A 530 7.23 -28.39 -9.55
N VAL A 531 8.54 -28.58 -9.81
CA VAL A 531 9.37 -27.56 -10.49
C VAL A 531 8.97 -27.43 -11.95
N ALA A 532 8.70 -28.53 -12.65
CA ALA A 532 8.23 -28.52 -14.02
C ALA A 532 6.89 -27.76 -14.17
N ASP A 533 5.93 -28.05 -13.29
CA ASP A 533 4.64 -27.35 -13.23
C ASP A 533 4.83 -25.85 -12.95
N ALA A 534 5.68 -25.49 -11.98
CA ALA A 534 6.00 -24.11 -11.66
C ALA A 534 6.49 -23.32 -12.88
N VAL A 535 7.44 -23.90 -13.63
CA VAL A 535 7.98 -23.27 -14.84
C VAL A 535 6.89 -23.09 -15.90
N LEU A 536 6.07 -24.12 -16.13
CA LEU A 536 5.01 -24.07 -17.12
C LEU A 536 3.96 -23.01 -16.78
N ARG A 537 3.52 -22.96 -15.52
CA ARG A 537 2.53 -21.98 -15.07
C ARG A 537 3.08 -20.56 -15.12
N ALA A 538 4.34 -20.34 -14.71
CA ALA A 538 4.98 -19.02 -14.80
C ALA A 538 5.03 -18.49 -16.24
N VAL A 539 5.45 -19.35 -17.19
CA VAL A 539 5.54 -18.99 -18.61
C VAL A 539 4.14 -18.72 -19.20
N ARG A 540 3.13 -19.52 -18.84
CA ARG A 540 1.74 -19.33 -19.30
C ARG A 540 1.07 -18.09 -18.72
N ALA A 541 1.31 -17.80 -17.44
CA ALA A 541 0.79 -16.63 -16.73
C ALA A 541 1.49 -15.32 -17.16
N ASP A 542 2.56 -15.43 -17.96
CA ASP A 542 3.44 -14.32 -18.30
C ASP A 542 3.96 -13.58 -17.05
N GLU A 543 4.29 -14.38 -16.02
CA GLU A 543 4.88 -13.90 -14.78
C GLU A 543 6.41 -14.05 -14.87
N PRO A 544 7.16 -12.96 -14.96
CA PRO A 544 8.61 -13.00 -15.19
C PRO A 544 9.39 -13.41 -13.93
N GLN A 545 8.76 -13.41 -12.76
CA GLN A 545 9.38 -13.71 -11.47
C GLN A 545 8.41 -14.51 -10.60
N VAL A 546 8.84 -15.69 -10.16
CA VAL A 546 8.04 -16.61 -9.36
C VAL A 546 8.90 -17.22 -8.25
N ALA A 547 8.29 -17.48 -7.10
CA ALA A 547 8.89 -18.23 -6.01
C ALA A 547 8.02 -19.47 -5.72
N LEU A 548 8.62 -20.65 -5.71
CA LEU A 548 7.94 -21.88 -5.30
C LEU A 548 8.20 -22.12 -3.82
N ARG A 549 7.12 -22.17 -3.02
CA ARG A 549 7.13 -22.41 -1.58
C ARG A 549 6.13 -23.52 -1.22
N THR A 550 6.13 -23.97 0.03
CA THR A 550 5.19 -24.99 0.53
C THR A 550 3.72 -24.59 0.32
N GLY A 551 3.42 -23.29 0.41
CA GLY A 551 2.09 -22.72 0.15
C GLY A 551 1.71 -22.55 -1.33
N GLY A 552 2.58 -22.94 -2.27
CA GLY A 552 2.35 -22.82 -3.71
C GLY A 552 3.26 -21.80 -4.40
N LEU A 553 2.83 -21.34 -5.57
CA LEU A 553 3.55 -20.34 -6.37
C LEU A 553 3.20 -18.94 -5.90
N MET A 554 4.24 -18.14 -5.67
CA MET A 554 4.13 -16.76 -5.23
C MET A 554 4.74 -15.83 -6.28
N VAL A 555 4.15 -14.65 -6.47
CA VAL A 555 4.63 -13.61 -7.40
C VAL A 555 4.86 -12.29 -6.66
N PRO A 556 5.90 -11.52 -7.03
CA PRO A 556 6.23 -10.29 -6.33
C PRO A 556 5.34 -9.15 -6.81
N ARG A 557 4.88 -8.32 -5.86
CA ARG A 557 4.14 -7.08 -6.09
C ARG A 557 4.65 -6.00 -5.16
N LEU A 558 4.81 -4.79 -5.69
CA LEU A 558 5.11 -3.60 -4.92
C LEU A 558 3.80 -3.12 -4.29
N MET A 559 3.77 -3.04 -2.96
CA MET A 559 2.60 -2.66 -2.17
C MET A 559 2.94 -1.43 -1.31
N ARG A 560 1.96 -0.59 -0.99
CA ARG A 560 2.21 0.59 -0.13
C ARG A 560 2.60 0.13 1.27
N ALA A 561 3.69 0.68 1.79
CA ALA A 561 4.20 0.36 3.11
C ALA A 561 3.27 0.87 4.21
N ARG A 562 3.04 0.06 5.24
CA ARG A 562 2.27 0.45 6.42
C ARG A 562 3.21 0.85 7.55
N VAL A 563 2.84 1.88 8.30
CA VAL A 563 3.45 2.16 9.61
C VAL A 563 2.62 1.39 10.64
N THR A 564 3.25 0.50 11.40
CA THR A 564 2.58 -0.18 12.51
C THR A 564 2.55 0.77 13.70
N ASP A 565 1.43 1.46 13.89
CA ASP A 565 1.12 2.20 15.12
C ASP A 565 0.65 1.22 16.20
N SER A 566 1.51 0.29 16.63
CA SER A 566 1.28 -0.48 17.86
C SER A 566 2.06 0.16 19.00
N ALA A 567 1.33 0.51 20.06
CA ALA A 567 1.83 1.17 21.28
C ALA A 567 2.76 0.29 22.14
N ASP A 568 3.13 -0.90 21.68
CA ASP A 568 4.17 -1.73 22.30
C ASP A 568 5.49 -1.53 21.54
N GLU A 569 6.18 -0.43 21.87
CA GLU A 569 7.50 -0.02 21.35
C GLU A 569 8.61 -1.09 21.50
N THR A 570 8.32 -2.22 22.15
CA THR A 570 9.29 -3.30 22.42
C THR A 570 9.17 -4.50 21.49
N GLU A 571 8.06 -4.67 20.74
CA GLU A 571 7.90 -5.81 19.82
C GLU A 571 8.03 -5.43 18.33
N SER A 572 7.80 -4.16 17.95
CA SER A 572 7.67 -3.74 16.54
C SER A 572 8.98 -3.53 15.76
N GLY A 573 10.15 -3.66 16.38
CA GLY A 573 11.46 -3.62 15.69
C GLY A 573 11.82 -2.35 14.89
N GLY A 574 11.00 -1.30 14.93
CA GLY A 574 11.23 0.02 14.33
C GLY A 574 11.94 0.99 15.28
N LEU A 575 12.57 2.03 14.73
CA LEU A 575 13.34 3.04 15.45
C LEU A 575 12.73 4.44 15.26
N THR A 576 12.46 5.12 16.36
CA THR A 576 12.02 6.54 16.36
C THR A 576 13.21 7.49 16.54
N PRO A 577 13.07 8.78 16.21
CA PRO A 577 14.11 9.79 16.46
C PRO A 577 14.60 9.87 17.92
N ALA A 578 13.73 9.58 18.88
CA ALA A 578 14.09 9.51 20.31
C ALA A 578 14.77 8.20 20.72
N GLY A 579 14.79 7.20 19.84
CA GLY A 579 15.34 5.86 20.10
C GLY A 579 16.86 5.74 19.92
N LEU A 580 17.53 6.75 19.36
CA LEU A 580 18.99 6.84 19.29
C LEU A 580 19.51 7.67 20.47
N ASP A 581 20.53 7.14 21.16
CA ASP A 581 21.24 7.90 22.20
C ASP A 581 21.96 9.09 21.56
N PRO A 582 21.60 10.35 21.92
CA PRO A 582 22.25 11.54 21.39
C PRO A 582 23.75 11.60 21.67
N ASP A 583 24.22 10.97 22.75
CA ASP A 583 25.64 10.92 23.14
C ASP A 583 26.39 9.73 22.50
N GLY A 584 25.70 8.89 21.73
CA GLY A 584 26.30 7.85 20.88
C GLY A 584 26.80 8.39 19.54
N THR A 585 27.70 7.64 18.90
CA THR A 585 28.29 7.99 17.60
C THR A 585 27.55 7.34 16.44
N VAL A 586 27.31 8.11 15.37
CA VAL A 586 26.82 7.58 14.07
C VAL A 586 27.92 7.65 13.00
N LEU A 587 28.22 6.49 12.40
CA LEU A 587 29.16 6.36 11.28
C LEU A 587 28.42 6.44 9.95
N ILE A 588 28.80 7.38 9.07
CA ILE A 588 28.21 7.55 7.74
C ILE A 588 29.28 7.32 6.68
N THR A 589 29.17 6.20 5.94
CA THR A 589 30.04 5.95 4.78
C THR A 589 29.47 6.62 3.54
N GLY A 590 30.34 7.20 2.71
CA GLY A 590 29.91 8.18 1.71
C GLY A 590 29.46 9.50 2.34
N GLY A 591 29.82 9.74 3.61
CA GLY A 591 29.31 10.86 4.42
C GLY A 591 29.72 12.25 3.92
N THR A 592 30.74 12.34 3.06
CA THR A 592 31.14 13.60 2.40
C THR A 592 30.54 13.77 1.00
N GLY A 593 29.70 12.83 0.55
CA GLY A 593 28.92 12.95 -0.69
C GLY A 593 27.61 13.72 -0.47
N LEU A 594 26.89 14.03 -1.55
CA LEU A 594 25.65 14.82 -1.48
C LEU A 594 24.61 14.22 -0.51
N LEU A 595 24.19 12.96 -0.76
CA LEU A 595 23.21 12.29 0.09
C LEU A 595 23.72 12.06 1.51
N GLY A 596 24.99 11.66 1.67
CA GLY A 596 25.60 11.45 2.98
C GLY A 596 25.64 12.73 3.82
N GLY A 597 25.92 13.88 3.20
CA GLY A 597 25.90 15.19 3.86
C GLY A 597 24.50 15.65 4.24
N LEU A 598 23.50 15.46 3.37
CA LEU A 598 22.10 15.78 3.66
C LEU A 598 21.58 14.95 4.84
N VAL A 599 21.88 13.65 4.86
CA VAL A 599 21.50 12.74 5.95
C VAL A 599 22.23 13.12 7.24
N ALA A 600 23.53 13.44 7.19
CA ALA A 600 24.27 13.89 8.36
C ALA A 600 23.62 15.14 8.99
N GLU A 601 23.26 16.14 8.18
CA GLU A 601 22.61 17.36 8.64
C GLU A 601 21.22 17.08 9.23
N HIS A 602 20.45 16.19 8.62
CA HIS A 602 19.15 15.75 9.13
C HIS A 602 19.25 15.03 10.47
N LEU A 603 20.24 14.14 10.65
CA LEU A 603 20.46 13.46 11.92
C LEU A 603 20.79 14.43 13.06
N VAL A 604 21.57 15.47 12.80
CA VAL A 604 21.88 16.49 13.82
C VAL A 604 20.64 17.33 14.14
N ARG A 605 19.90 17.78 13.12
CA ARG A 605 18.75 18.67 13.32
C ARG A 605 17.52 17.98 13.91
N THR A 606 17.19 16.80 13.39
CA THR A 606 15.92 16.13 13.65
C THR A 606 16.08 15.02 14.69
N TRP A 607 17.18 14.26 14.61
CA TRP A 607 17.46 13.13 15.51
C TRP A 607 18.40 13.52 16.68
N GLN A 608 18.85 14.78 16.73
CA GLN A 608 19.71 15.33 17.78
C GLN A 608 21.02 14.56 18.01
N VAL A 609 21.52 13.89 16.97
CA VAL A 609 22.80 13.16 17.03
C VAL A 609 23.94 14.16 17.26
N LYS A 610 24.75 13.95 18.30
CA LYS A 610 25.86 14.85 18.63
C LYS A 610 27.21 14.38 18.13
N HIS A 611 27.42 13.10 17.84
CA HIS A 611 28.73 12.57 17.44
C HIS A 611 28.62 11.89 16.06
N LEU A 612 29.34 12.43 15.08
CA LEU A 612 29.34 11.93 13.71
C LEU A 612 30.75 11.54 13.26
N VAL A 613 30.86 10.38 12.62
CA VAL A 613 32.06 9.96 11.89
C VAL A 613 31.70 9.87 10.41
N LEU A 614 32.19 10.81 9.61
CA LEU A 614 31.96 10.84 8.17
C LEU A 614 33.14 10.20 7.45
N VAL A 615 32.86 9.12 6.73
CA VAL A 615 33.88 8.33 6.04
C VAL A 615 33.73 8.43 4.54
N SER A 616 34.84 8.69 3.86
CA SER A 616 34.98 8.52 2.42
C SER A 616 36.43 8.24 2.05
N ARG A 617 36.70 7.76 0.83
CA ARG A 617 38.08 7.50 0.36
C ARG A 617 38.98 8.74 0.41
N ARG A 618 38.40 9.93 0.24
CA ARG A 618 39.12 11.22 0.25
C ARG A 618 39.17 11.88 1.62
N GLY A 619 38.34 11.45 2.58
CA GLY A 619 38.27 12.04 3.91
C GLY A 619 38.09 13.56 3.88
N SER A 620 38.91 14.27 4.65
CA SER A 620 38.91 15.75 4.72
C SER A 620 39.26 16.43 3.40
N ASP A 621 39.92 15.73 2.48
CA ASP A 621 40.32 16.26 1.17
C ASP A 621 39.19 16.14 0.13
N ALA A 622 38.01 15.63 0.52
CA ALA A 622 36.85 15.60 -0.34
C ALA A 622 36.31 17.04 -0.57
N PRO A 623 35.90 17.38 -1.81
CA PRO A 623 35.30 18.69 -2.08
C PRO A 623 34.08 18.96 -1.20
N GLY A 624 34.02 20.11 -0.53
CA GLY A 624 32.91 20.49 0.35
C GLY A 624 32.94 19.87 1.74
N ALA A 625 33.91 19.02 2.07
CA ALA A 625 33.99 18.34 3.37
C ALA A 625 34.29 19.29 4.54
N PRO A 626 35.23 20.24 4.45
CA PRO A 626 35.45 21.23 5.51
C PRO A 626 34.20 22.08 5.78
N GLU A 627 33.51 22.53 4.73
CA GLU A 627 32.30 23.34 4.85
C GLU A 627 31.13 22.54 5.44
N LEU A 628 31.03 21.24 5.13
CA LEU A 628 30.06 20.35 5.75
C LEU A 628 30.35 20.15 7.25
N ALA A 629 31.62 19.93 7.62
CA ALA A 629 32.00 19.78 9.03
C ALA A 629 31.68 21.05 9.83
N GLU A 630 31.97 22.23 9.28
CA GLU A 630 31.65 23.52 9.91
C GLU A 630 30.14 23.67 10.11
N ARG A 631 29.32 23.45 9.08
CA ARG A 631 27.85 23.52 9.19
C ARG A 631 27.28 22.57 10.25
N LEU A 632 27.77 21.33 10.31
CA LEU A 632 27.32 20.35 11.32
C LEU A 632 27.79 20.73 12.73
N SER A 633 28.98 21.32 12.85
CA SER A 633 29.50 21.81 14.13
C SER A 633 28.72 23.01 14.65
N ASP A 634 28.32 23.93 13.77
CA ASP A 634 27.45 25.06 14.09
C ASP A 634 26.06 24.62 14.57
N LEU A 635 25.59 23.45 14.10
CA LEU A 635 24.36 22.81 14.58
C LEU A 635 24.54 22.06 15.90
N GLY A 636 25.76 22.01 16.45
CA GLY A 636 26.06 21.44 17.77
C GLY A 636 26.64 20.02 17.75
N ALA A 637 27.02 19.47 16.60
CA ALA A 637 27.62 18.14 16.50
C ALA A 637 29.15 18.18 16.50
N GLN A 638 29.78 17.15 17.08
CA GLN A 638 31.19 16.85 16.95
C GLN A 638 31.40 15.95 15.73
N VAL A 639 32.09 16.46 14.72
CA VAL A 639 32.29 15.74 13.45
C VAL A 639 33.75 15.33 13.28
N ARG A 640 33.97 14.03 13.05
CA ARG A 640 35.25 13.46 12.62
C ARG A 640 35.14 13.00 11.19
N ILE A 641 35.86 13.66 10.27
CA ILE A 641 35.98 13.19 8.89
C ILE A 641 37.22 12.32 8.76
N ALA A 642 37.06 11.09 8.27
CA ALA A 642 38.15 10.13 8.11
C ALA A 642 38.27 9.62 6.67
N ALA A 643 39.51 9.54 6.18
CA ALA A 643 39.83 8.88 4.92
C ALA A 643 39.88 7.36 5.16
N VAL A 644 38.86 6.63 4.70
CA VAL A 644 38.79 5.16 4.82
C VAL A 644 38.25 4.60 3.51
N ASP A 645 38.92 3.58 2.99
CA ASP A 645 38.37 2.79 1.91
C ASP A 645 37.50 1.68 2.47
N VAL A 646 36.19 1.78 2.25
CA VAL A 646 35.22 0.80 2.77
C VAL A 646 35.29 -0.54 2.05
N THR A 647 36.01 -0.62 0.92
CA THR A 647 36.28 -1.89 0.24
C THR A 647 37.46 -2.65 0.85
N ASP A 648 38.11 -2.11 1.87
CA ASP A 648 39.17 -2.75 2.65
C ASP A 648 38.62 -3.13 4.04
N ALA A 649 38.61 -4.44 4.35
CA ALA A 649 38.05 -4.95 5.59
C ALA A 649 38.80 -4.45 6.83
N ASP A 650 40.13 -4.38 6.75
CA ASP A 650 40.98 -3.95 7.87
C ASP A 650 40.78 -2.46 8.13
N ALA A 651 40.70 -1.65 7.07
CA ALA A 651 40.45 -0.22 7.19
C ALA A 651 39.08 0.09 7.83
N VAL A 652 38.04 -0.71 7.51
CA VAL A 652 36.72 -0.59 8.15
C VAL A 652 36.78 -1.00 9.62
N ALA A 653 37.45 -2.11 9.93
CA ALA A 653 37.61 -2.56 11.32
C ALA A 653 38.35 -1.52 12.17
N ASP A 654 39.44 -0.95 11.66
CA ASP A 654 40.20 0.11 12.31
C ASP A 654 39.36 1.39 12.52
N ALA A 655 38.55 1.76 11.53
CA ALA A 655 37.68 2.94 11.63
C ALA A 655 36.60 2.78 12.71
N VAL A 656 36.05 1.57 12.86
CA VAL A 656 35.08 1.21 13.90
C VAL A 656 35.75 1.11 15.28
N ALA A 657 36.90 0.45 15.38
CA ALA A 657 37.66 0.32 16.62
C ALA A 657 38.20 1.66 17.13
N GLY A 658 38.44 2.62 16.23
CA GLY A 658 38.88 3.98 16.55
C GLY A 658 37.78 4.93 17.02
N VAL A 659 36.53 4.47 17.18
CA VAL A 659 35.45 5.27 17.79
C VAL A 659 35.69 5.37 19.30
N ASP A 660 35.47 6.57 19.87
CA ASP A 660 35.69 6.81 21.30
C ASP A 660 34.73 5.94 22.14
N SER A 661 35.30 5.14 23.05
CA SER A 661 34.53 4.32 23.99
C SER A 661 33.63 5.12 24.93
N ALA A 662 33.91 6.42 25.14
CA ALA A 662 33.03 7.31 25.91
C ALA A 662 31.74 7.69 25.15
N HIS A 663 31.78 7.59 23.81
CA HIS A 663 30.69 7.90 22.88
C HIS A 663 30.53 6.73 21.90
N PRO A 664 30.05 5.56 22.37
CA PRO A 664 30.11 4.31 21.60
C PRO A 664 29.36 4.42 20.27
N LEU A 665 29.75 3.59 19.29
CA LEU A 665 29.05 3.52 18.02
C LEU A 665 27.65 2.93 18.23
N THR A 666 26.62 3.72 17.93
CA THR A 666 25.19 3.34 18.09
C THR A 666 24.44 3.29 16.76
N GLY A 667 24.98 3.91 15.70
CA GLY A 667 24.36 3.92 14.38
C GLY A 667 25.36 3.82 13.23
N VAL A 668 24.94 3.15 12.15
CA VAL A 668 25.67 3.08 10.88
C VAL A 668 24.74 3.43 9.73
N ILE A 669 25.18 4.31 8.83
CA ILE A 669 24.52 4.57 7.55
C ILE A 669 25.51 4.31 6.41
N HIS A 670 25.14 3.40 5.51
CA HIS A 670 25.87 3.13 4.29
C HIS A 670 25.28 3.88 3.10
N ALA A 671 25.78 5.10 2.85
CA ALA A 671 25.38 5.96 1.73
C ALA A 671 26.42 5.99 0.60
N ALA A 672 27.51 5.23 0.70
CA ALA A 672 28.48 5.12 -0.38
C ALA A 672 27.85 4.44 -1.59
N GLY A 673 28.20 4.89 -2.80
CA GLY A 673 27.73 4.32 -4.04
C GLY A 673 28.56 4.79 -5.22
N LEU A 674 28.62 3.94 -6.24
CA LEU A 674 29.26 4.21 -7.53
C LEU A 674 28.33 3.67 -8.61
N LEU A 675 28.13 4.47 -9.67
CA LEU A 675 27.45 4.06 -10.89
C LEU A 675 28.49 3.83 -11.98
N ASP A 676 28.29 2.77 -12.76
CA ASP A 676 29.11 2.39 -13.93
C ASP A 676 28.21 1.65 -14.91
N ASP A 677 27.21 2.41 -15.37
CA ASP A 677 26.02 1.92 -16.06
C ASP A 677 26.35 1.48 -17.50
N ALA A 678 25.86 0.31 -17.87
CA ALA A 678 25.92 -0.25 -19.21
C ALA A 678 24.75 -1.21 -19.42
N VAL A 679 24.28 -1.34 -20.67
CA VAL A 679 23.32 -2.38 -21.03
C VAL A 679 23.96 -3.76 -20.85
N VAL A 680 23.17 -4.79 -20.55
CA VAL A 680 23.64 -6.16 -20.28
C VAL A 680 24.59 -6.66 -21.37
N THR A 681 24.32 -6.34 -22.63
CA THR A 681 25.13 -6.77 -23.78
C THR A 681 26.51 -6.09 -23.89
N SER A 682 26.72 -4.94 -23.22
CA SER A 682 28.00 -4.21 -23.22
C SER A 682 28.67 -4.12 -21.85
N GLN A 683 27.97 -4.52 -20.78
CA GLN A 683 28.48 -4.55 -19.42
C GLN A 683 29.69 -5.50 -19.31
N THR A 684 30.81 -5.01 -18.77
CA THR A 684 31.99 -5.85 -18.50
C THR A 684 32.04 -6.33 -17.04
N ARG A 685 32.76 -7.43 -16.81
CA ARG A 685 33.00 -7.97 -15.46
C ARG A 685 33.70 -6.98 -14.54
N GLU A 686 34.63 -6.19 -15.08
CA GLU A 686 35.37 -5.18 -14.32
C GLU A 686 34.46 -4.03 -13.88
N GLN A 687 33.49 -3.63 -14.72
CA GLN A 687 32.49 -2.63 -14.34
C GLN A 687 31.60 -3.18 -13.21
N VAL A 688 31.11 -4.42 -13.34
CA VAL A 688 30.33 -5.08 -12.27
C VAL A 688 31.13 -5.15 -10.98
N ALA A 689 32.39 -5.59 -11.02
CA ALA A 689 33.24 -5.72 -9.85
C ALA A 689 33.49 -4.37 -9.15
N ARG A 690 33.66 -3.27 -9.90
CA ARG A 690 33.83 -1.92 -9.31
C ARG A 690 32.58 -1.48 -8.54
N VAL A 691 31.40 -1.65 -9.12
CA VAL A 691 30.12 -1.28 -8.49
C VAL A 691 29.83 -2.18 -7.29
N TRP A 692 30.06 -3.50 -7.45
CA TRP A 692 29.92 -4.49 -6.39
C TRP A 692 30.82 -4.17 -5.18
N ALA A 693 32.08 -3.82 -5.41
CA ALA A 693 33.01 -3.47 -4.34
C ALA A 693 32.51 -2.28 -3.50
N ALA A 694 32.03 -1.22 -4.16
CA ALA A 694 31.57 0.00 -3.50
C ALA A 694 30.27 -0.17 -2.69
N LYS A 695 29.49 -1.23 -2.97
CA LYS A 695 28.17 -1.48 -2.37
C LYS A 695 28.14 -2.79 -1.57
N ALA A 696 28.15 -3.93 -2.26
CA ALA A 696 28.01 -5.25 -1.66
C ALA A 696 29.19 -5.62 -0.74
N THR A 697 30.43 -5.46 -1.22
CA THR A 697 31.62 -5.75 -0.40
C THR A 697 31.71 -4.80 0.79
N ALA A 698 31.49 -3.50 0.58
CA ALA A 698 31.49 -2.50 1.66
C ALA A 698 30.43 -2.79 2.73
N ALA A 699 29.20 -3.14 2.34
CA ALA A 699 28.14 -3.53 3.26
C ALA A 699 28.50 -4.81 4.05
N ALA A 700 29.14 -5.78 3.41
CA ALA A 700 29.62 -7.00 4.08
C ALA A 700 30.72 -6.71 5.12
N HIS A 701 31.66 -5.79 4.82
CA HIS A 701 32.66 -5.35 5.79
C HIS A 701 32.03 -4.63 6.98
N LEU A 702 31.10 -3.69 6.72
CA LEU A 702 30.37 -2.98 7.78
C LEU A 702 29.56 -3.94 8.64
N HIS A 703 28.85 -4.90 8.04
CA HIS A 703 28.10 -5.91 8.77
C HIS A 703 29.02 -6.69 9.72
N THR A 704 30.18 -7.15 9.22
CA THR A 704 31.14 -7.95 9.98
C THR A 704 31.76 -7.15 11.12
N ALA A 705 32.23 -5.92 10.84
CA ALA A 705 32.88 -5.07 11.84
C ALA A 705 31.93 -4.58 12.95
N THR A 706 30.61 -4.72 12.76
CA THR A 706 29.60 -4.18 13.68
C THR A 706 28.61 -5.22 14.19
N ALA A 707 28.88 -6.51 13.98
CA ALA A 707 27.99 -7.59 14.40
C ALA A 707 27.87 -7.68 15.93
N ASP A 708 28.97 -7.47 16.65
CA ASP A 708 29.02 -7.59 18.12
C ASP A 708 28.85 -6.26 18.86
N LEU A 709 28.50 -5.18 18.15
CA LEU A 709 28.32 -3.85 18.72
C LEU A 709 26.86 -3.60 19.09
N PRO A 710 26.60 -2.79 20.14
CA PRO A 710 25.24 -2.47 20.59
C PRO A 710 24.58 -1.41 19.69
N LEU A 711 24.58 -1.64 18.37
CA LEU A 711 23.93 -0.75 17.43
C LEU A 711 22.42 -0.73 17.69
N ARG A 712 21.81 0.43 17.44
CA ARG A 712 20.36 0.63 17.36
C ARG A 712 19.90 0.93 15.94
N MET A 713 20.82 1.37 15.08
CA MET A 713 20.55 1.70 13.69
C MET A 713 21.62 1.13 12.76
N PHE A 714 21.20 0.44 11.71
CA PHE A 714 22.06 0.04 10.59
C PHE A 714 21.26 0.22 9.30
N VAL A 715 21.49 1.32 8.60
CA VAL A 715 20.72 1.69 7.39
C VAL A 715 21.61 1.61 6.16
N THR A 716 21.19 0.88 5.14
CA THR A 716 21.88 0.82 3.85
C THR A 716 21.07 1.52 2.78
N PHE A 717 21.72 2.42 2.04
CA PHE A 717 21.09 3.08 0.89
C PHE A 717 21.24 2.17 -0.31
N SER A 718 20.16 1.46 -0.60
CA SER A 718 19.97 0.61 -1.77
C SER A 718 19.32 1.42 -2.91
N SER A 719 18.83 0.75 -3.95
CA SER A 719 18.14 1.39 -5.06
C SER A 719 16.95 0.56 -5.54
N ALA A 720 15.88 1.25 -5.94
CA ALA A 720 14.72 0.64 -6.59
C ALA A 720 15.11 -0.20 -7.83
N ALA A 721 16.26 0.09 -8.48
CA ALA A 721 16.80 -0.73 -9.57
C ALA A 721 17.07 -2.18 -9.17
N GLY A 722 17.48 -2.46 -7.92
CA GLY A 722 17.66 -3.84 -7.41
C GLY A 722 16.33 -4.58 -7.18
N VAL A 723 15.23 -3.84 -7.00
CA VAL A 723 13.91 -4.38 -6.68
C VAL A 723 13.05 -4.55 -7.93
N VAL A 724 12.89 -3.47 -8.70
CA VAL A 724 12.02 -3.43 -9.90
C VAL A 724 12.77 -3.83 -11.16
N GLY A 725 14.09 -3.62 -11.19
CA GLY A 725 14.90 -3.70 -12.41
C GLY A 725 14.90 -2.38 -13.17
N ASN A 726 16.08 -1.95 -13.61
CA ASN A 726 16.21 -0.79 -14.49
C ASN A 726 17.18 -1.07 -15.64
N ALA A 727 16.82 -0.62 -16.83
CA ALA A 727 17.60 -0.84 -18.04
C ALA A 727 18.94 -0.08 -17.97
N GLY A 728 20.04 -0.76 -18.29
CA GLY A 728 21.39 -0.20 -18.26
C GLY A 728 22.05 -0.23 -16.88
N GLN A 729 21.43 -0.87 -15.87
CA GLN A 729 21.93 -0.84 -14.48
C GLN A 729 22.20 -2.23 -13.90
N ALA A 730 22.48 -3.23 -14.75
CA ALA A 730 22.62 -4.62 -14.33
C ALA A 730 23.62 -4.84 -13.18
N GLY A 731 24.83 -4.28 -13.27
CA GLY A 731 25.83 -4.39 -12.21
C GLY A 731 25.43 -3.67 -10.91
N TYR A 732 24.73 -2.54 -11.02
CA TYR A 732 24.25 -1.76 -9.89
C TYR A 732 23.05 -2.43 -9.20
N ALA A 733 22.07 -2.91 -9.97
CA ALA A 733 20.94 -3.67 -9.47
C ALA A 733 21.39 -4.94 -8.73
N ALA A 734 22.37 -5.66 -9.29
CA ALA A 734 22.96 -6.85 -8.65
C ALA A 734 23.56 -6.54 -7.27
N ALA A 735 24.37 -5.47 -7.17
CA ALA A 735 25.01 -5.10 -5.93
C ALA A 735 23.99 -4.66 -4.85
N ASN A 736 22.94 -3.93 -5.25
CA ASN A 736 21.88 -3.49 -4.33
C ASN A 736 21.02 -4.66 -3.85
N ALA A 737 20.63 -5.59 -4.73
CA ALA A 737 19.87 -6.78 -4.34
C ALA A 737 20.63 -7.67 -3.34
N PHE A 738 21.96 -7.79 -3.47
CA PHE A 738 22.80 -8.43 -2.45
C PHE A 738 22.73 -7.71 -1.11
N VAL A 739 22.81 -6.37 -1.10
CA VAL A 739 22.74 -5.55 0.12
C VAL A 739 21.39 -5.70 0.81
N ASP A 740 20.30 -5.71 0.04
CA ASP A 740 18.94 -5.92 0.54
C ASP A 740 18.82 -7.25 1.29
N ALA A 741 19.32 -8.33 0.67
CA ALA A 741 19.32 -9.67 1.29
C ALA A 741 20.28 -9.77 2.50
N LEU A 742 21.44 -9.09 2.46
CA LEU A 742 22.36 -9.03 3.59
C LEU A 742 21.71 -8.36 4.81
N VAL A 743 20.93 -7.30 4.59
CA VAL A 743 20.21 -6.60 5.67
C VAL A 743 19.05 -7.44 6.21
N ALA A 744 18.28 -8.09 5.35
CA ALA A 744 17.24 -9.02 5.78
C ALA A 744 17.82 -10.15 6.65
N ARG A 745 18.95 -10.73 6.23
CA ARG A 745 19.69 -11.70 7.04
C ARG A 745 20.18 -11.10 8.36
N ARG A 746 20.69 -9.86 8.35
CA ARG A 746 21.12 -9.18 9.57
C ARG A 746 19.98 -9.08 10.59
N ARG A 747 18.77 -8.75 10.13
CA ARG A 747 17.56 -8.77 10.99
C ARG A 747 17.21 -10.16 11.50
N ALA A 748 17.32 -11.19 10.67
CA ALA A 748 17.08 -12.57 11.08
C ALA A 748 18.05 -13.04 12.20
N LEU A 749 19.23 -12.42 12.31
CA LEU A 749 20.18 -12.63 13.42
C LEU A 749 19.84 -11.81 14.68
N GLY A 750 18.71 -11.10 14.71
CA GLY A 750 18.32 -10.20 15.80
C GLY A 750 19.09 -8.87 15.83
N LEU A 751 19.87 -8.56 14.80
CA LEU A 751 20.63 -7.31 14.71
C LEU A 751 19.82 -6.24 13.96
N PRO A 752 19.95 -4.95 14.33
CA PRO A 752 19.28 -3.87 13.59
C PRO A 752 19.72 -3.85 12.13
N GLY A 753 18.77 -3.54 11.24
CA GLY A 753 18.99 -3.48 9.81
C GLY A 753 17.77 -2.94 9.06
N THR A 754 18.00 -1.95 8.19
CA THR A 754 17.01 -1.45 7.22
C THR A 754 17.72 -1.14 5.91
N SER A 755 17.28 -1.76 4.81
CA SER A 755 17.71 -1.42 3.47
C SER A 755 16.64 -0.55 2.82
N LEU A 756 17.06 0.62 2.34
CA LEU A 756 16.15 1.60 1.76
C LEU A 756 16.46 1.73 0.27
N ALA A 757 15.62 1.12 -0.56
CA ALA A 757 15.72 1.10 -2.01
C ALA A 757 15.16 2.40 -2.59
N TRP A 758 16.05 3.37 -2.82
CA TRP A 758 15.68 4.70 -3.31
C TRP A 758 15.37 4.72 -4.81
N GLY A 759 14.35 5.52 -5.18
CA GLY A 759 14.18 6.08 -6.51
C GLY A 759 15.20 7.17 -6.82
N LEU A 760 15.01 7.86 -7.95
CA LEU A 760 15.89 8.94 -8.39
C LEU A 760 15.76 10.16 -7.47
N TRP A 761 16.87 10.74 -6.99
CA TRP A 761 16.86 12.01 -6.25
C TRP A 761 17.14 13.20 -7.18
N GLU A 762 16.36 14.26 -7.07
CA GLU A 762 16.40 15.44 -7.96
C GLU A 762 17.79 16.12 -7.99
N GLN A 763 18.33 16.46 -6.81
CA GLN A 763 19.62 17.17 -6.69
C GLN A 763 20.84 16.32 -7.06
N ALA A 764 20.72 14.99 -7.03
CA ALA A 764 21.77 14.10 -7.52
C ALA A 764 21.89 14.14 -9.06
N SER A 765 20.79 14.49 -9.76
CA SER A 765 20.71 14.55 -11.23
C SER A 765 21.38 15.79 -11.83
N GLU A 766 21.50 16.90 -11.08
CA GLU A 766 22.16 18.13 -11.58
C GLU A 766 23.68 17.99 -11.65
N MET A 767 24.27 17.08 -10.86
CA MET A 767 25.72 16.90 -10.75
C MET A 767 26.27 15.70 -11.55
N THR A 768 25.41 14.78 -12.02
CA THR A 768 25.81 13.64 -12.87
C THR A 768 26.08 14.01 -14.33
N GLY A 769 25.78 15.24 -14.77
CA GLY A 769 26.37 15.90 -15.95
C GLY A 769 26.22 15.24 -17.33
N HIS A 770 25.54 14.08 -17.43
CA HIS A 770 25.33 13.33 -18.69
C HIS A 770 23.91 12.71 -18.77
N VAL A 771 22.92 13.32 -18.10
CA VAL A 771 21.55 12.83 -18.12
C VAL A 771 20.86 13.30 -19.41
N GLY A 772 20.71 12.40 -20.37
CA GLY A 772 19.97 12.63 -21.62
C GLY A 772 18.48 12.30 -21.46
N GLN A 773 17.66 12.66 -22.46
CA GLN A 773 16.23 12.31 -22.53
C GLN A 773 15.92 10.79 -22.34
N ALA A 774 16.91 9.91 -22.55
CA ALA A 774 16.78 8.47 -22.36
C ALA A 774 16.59 8.04 -20.89
N ASP A 775 16.99 8.86 -19.90
CA ASP A 775 16.80 8.55 -18.48
C ASP A 775 15.37 8.84 -17.99
N LEU A 776 14.66 9.76 -18.64
CA LEU A 776 13.25 10.04 -18.34
C LEU A 776 12.33 8.90 -18.82
N THR A 777 12.71 8.18 -19.88
CA THR A 777 12.00 6.98 -20.35
C THR A 777 12.22 5.76 -19.44
N ARG A 778 13.29 5.76 -18.62
CA ARG A 778 13.61 4.67 -17.66
C ARG A 778 12.75 4.69 -16.40
N LEU A 779 12.01 5.78 -16.19
CA LEU A 779 11.35 6.04 -14.94
C LEU A 779 10.04 5.26 -14.76
N ARG A 780 9.40 4.69 -15.81
CA ARG A 780 8.18 3.84 -15.72
C ARG A 780 7.18 4.26 -14.62
N GLY A 781 6.83 5.54 -14.56
CA GLY A 781 5.93 6.12 -13.54
C GLY A 781 6.59 6.65 -12.26
N MET A 782 7.90 6.51 -12.07
CA MET A 782 8.64 7.03 -10.92
C MET A 782 9.16 8.46 -11.18
N ARG A 783 8.90 9.41 -10.29
CA ARG A 783 9.38 10.79 -10.41
C ARG A 783 10.64 11.04 -9.57
N PRO A 784 11.46 12.04 -9.93
CA PRO A 784 12.56 12.47 -9.07
C PRO A 784 12.06 12.93 -7.70
N LEU A 785 12.68 12.43 -6.63
CA LEU A 785 12.41 12.78 -5.24
C LEU A 785 13.16 14.06 -4.85
N ALA A 786 12.42 15.05 -4.36
CA ALA A 786 12.98 16.21 -3.68
C ALA A 786 13.65 15.80 -2.36
N SER A 787 14.72 16.47 -1.97
CA SER A 787 15.53 16.09 -0.80
C SER A 787 14.75 16.10 0.52
N GLU A 788 13.86 17.07 0.71
CA GLU A 788 12.99 17.16 1.90
C GLU A 788 12.05 15.95 1.98
N ARG A 789 11.51 15.53 0.83
CA ARG A 789 10.65 14.33 0.75
C ARG A 789 11.44 13.06 1.01
N GLY A 790 12.64 12.95 0.43
CA GLY A 790 13.54 11.83 0.68
C GLY A 790 13.89 11.68 2.17
N LEU A 791 14.24 12.76 2.86
CA LEU A 791 14.53 12.71 4.30
C LEU A 791 13.30 12.34 5.15
N ALA A 792 12.10 12.83 4.79
CA ALA A 792 10.87 12.41 5.46
C ALA A 792 10.57 10.92 5.26
N LEU A 793 10.87 10.36 4.08
CA LEU A 793 10.74 8.93 3.79
C LEU A 793 11.79 8.09 4.54
N LEU A 794 13.01 8.62 4.75
CA LEU A 794 14.01 7.97 5.61
C LEU A 794 13.47 7.83 7.04
N ASP A 795 12.92 8.91 7.60
CA ASP A 795 12.33 8.88 8.95
C ASP A 795 11.18 7.89 9.05
N ALA A 796 10.32 7.84 8.03
CA ALA A 796 9.22 6.90 7.96
C ALA A 796 9.69 5.44 7.85
N ALA A 797 10.67 5.17 7.00
CA ALA A 797 11.23 3.84 6.82
C ALA A 797 11.87 3.29 8.09
N CYS A 798 12.56 4.14 8.86
CA CYS A 798 13.14 3.74 10.14
C CYS A 798 12.07 3.28 11.16
N ARG A 799 10.81 3.74 11.04
CA ARG A 799 9.71 3.32 11.92
C ARG A 799 9.06 2.00 11.49
N CYS A 800 9.28 1.54 10.26
CA CYS A 800 8.71 0.30 9.76
C CYS A 800 9.49 -0.93 10.27
N ALA A 801 8.78 -2.04 10.45
CA ALA A 801 9.36 -3.30 10.91
C ALA A 801 10.08 -4.07 9.78
N ASN A 802 9.76 -3.80 8.51
CA ASN A 802 10.30 -4.58 7.39
C ASN A 802 11.79 -4.28 7.13
N PRO A 803 12.61 -5.30 6.78
CA PRO A 803 14.03 -5.14 6.45
C PRO A 803 14.29 -4.32 5.19
N LEU A 804 13.39 -4.39 4.22
CA LEU A 804 13.52 -3.78 2.91
C LEU A 804 12.33 -2.86 2.68
N MET A 805 12.63 -1.61 2.40
CA MET A 805 11.65 -0.58 2.08
C MET A 805 12.02 0.05 0.74
N VAL A 806 11.05 0.32 -0.10
CA VAL A 806 11.24 1.00 -1.39
C VAL A 806 10.68 2.41 -1.27
N ALA A 807 11.54 3.41 -1.48
CA ALA A 807 11.19 4.82 -1.35
C ALA A 807 11.25 5.49 -2.72
N VAL A 808 10.08 5.69 -3.34
CA VAL A 808 9.93 6.23 -4.69
C VAL A 808 8.76 7.22 -4.72
N ASP A 809 8.87 8.32 -5.47
CA ASP A 809 7.67 9.09 -5.83
C ASP A 809 7.05 8.39 -7.04
N PHE A 810 5.85 7.82 -6.90
CA PHE A 810 5.19 7.05 -7.95
C PHE A 810 3.93 7.76 -8.43
N ASP A 811 3.83 7.93 -9.74
CA ASP A 811 2.72 8.54 -10.45
C ASP A 811 1.99 7.47 -11.28
N PRO A 812 0.84 6.97 -10.81
CA PRO A 812 0.06 5.95 -11.52
C PRO A 812 -0.43 6.42 -12.90
N ALA A 813 -0.70 7.72 -13.07
CA ALA A 813 -1.18 8.29 -14.32
C ALA A 813 -0.10 8.25 -15.41
N GLY A 814 1.17 8.33 -15.01
CA GLY A 814 2.32 8.21 -15.89
C GLY A 814 2.52 6.82 -16.53
N VAL A 815 1.74 5.82 -16.12
CA VAL A 815 1.83 4.43 -16.65
C VAL A 815 0.61 4.02 -17.48
N ALA A 816 -0.39 4.90 -17.62
CA ALA A 816 -1.58 4.65 -18.43
C ALA A 816 -1.21 4.62 -19.94
N GLY A 817 -0.94 3.44 -20.47
CA GLY A 817 -0.65 3.21 -21.90
C GLY A 817 0.63 2.44 -22.23
N GLU A 818 1.47 2.10 -21.24
CA GLU A 818 2.64 1.21 -21.41
C GLU A 818 2.42 -0.15 -20.73
N ASP A 819 3.11 -1.20 -21.18
CA ASP A 819 3.14 -2.50 -20.51
C ASP A 819 3.75 -2.35 -19.10
N LEU A 820 2.88 -2.20 -18.10
CA LEU A 820 3.23 -2.07 -16.69
C LEU A 820 4.05 -3.30 -16.24
N PRO A 821 5.27 -3.12 -15.70
CA PRO A 821 6.05 -4.21 -15.13
C PRO A 821 5.22 -5.03 -14.13
N ALA A 822 5.31 -6.36 -14.19
CA ALA A 822 4.47 -7.26 -13.38
C ALA A 822 4.51 -6.92 -11.87
N VAL A 823 5.67 -6.51 -11.37
CA VAL A 823 5.86 -6.09 -9.97
C VAL A 823 5.06 -4.85 -9.59
N LEU A 824 4.76 -3.94 -10.51
CA LEU A 824 4.01 -2.71 -10.24
C LEU A 824 2.49 -2.89 -10.38
N ARG A 825 2.00 -4.05 -10.84
CA ARG A 825 0.56 -4.33 -11.04
C ARG A 825 -0.26 -4.14 -9.78
N GLY A 826 0.31 -4.39 -8.60
CA GLY A 826 -0.35 -4.18 -7.30
C GLY A 826 -0.59 -2.71 -6.90
N LEU A 827 -0.02 -1.74 -7.64
CA LEU A 827 -0.20 -0.31 -7.38
C LEU A 827 -1.31 0.35 -8.21
N VAL A 828 -1.79 -0.34 -9.25
CA VAL A 828 -2.78 0.17 -10.21
C VAL A 828 -4.11 -0.60 -10.14
N SER A 829 -4.13 -1.74 -9.43
CA SER A 829 -5.28 -2.64 -9.27
C SER A 829 -6.21 -2.27 -8.11
#